data_AF-A0ABC9FH16-F1
#
_entry.id   AF-A0ABC9FH16-F1
#
_cell.length_a   1.000
_cell.length_b   1.000
_cell.length_c   1.000
_cell.angle_alpha   90.00
_cell.angle_beta   90.00
_cell.angle_gamma   90.00
#
_symmetry.space_group_name_H-M   'P 1'
#
loop_
_entity.id
_entity.type
_entity.pdbx_description
1 polymer ?
#
loop_
_entity_poly.entity_id
_entity_poly.type
_entity_poly.pdbx_seq_one_letter_code
_entity_poly.pdbx_strand_id
1 'polypeptide(L)'
;MTMQTRVFVVHMSPKIAARLFMLAHDAGMLAEGYAWIVTDSVGNVFSTLDQNTISSMQGVLGVRPYVVQSDKLLNFDARFHSRYRQQNPGAPDPAKPIIFQYWAYDTAWAIAMALKKAGPLTLGFQIPSLKNSNSSNDLSMLGVSLDGARLIDAIRGTKFQGISGEFVLVDGQRQASVFEIFNVIGNSYQSAGFWTPKFGLRKNPIISSGPHAKVGLNTVIWPGGSGQPRGWEWPVAGKKLKIAVPVKPYNRFVNAGKNTATGNFDVTGYCIDIFDAVMQEMPYAVPYDYVPVTDPNMVTSMTMSYSEMCRQVSLKKYDAMVGDTTIIINRSLYVDFTLPYTESGVQMVVPMKENWSKNLWVFLKPIDPNLWAAILAVFLFTGFVIWLVERKDSRYFGGSTGKQLVNTAYFNFQALISVPKDPKVKKWLSKFALINWILLAWLLEKLYSASLTSMMTVRQLQPTVADLNQLINNGDYIGYQSGSFVRDLLKSLKVDEHKMRDYSPDQYADALKKGSWNGGVAAMFDEIPYLKVFMSTYCRNHTVVGRVYKTGGFGFVFPKGSPLVADVSRAILKVTEGDRIVSIERKWFGDEVACNSQANIIEPGSVITWSSLRGVFFITIGLWIAAGFVYATIWFFQRGQQGEQIQQAVAELAIERVHGDGDENVIWRIGGDSHLLIRLHSHLPPLPLPPSAQEARSGSEAESAIISGDSALEEGRARTSGDSSLEERRDGGEPMTPPAGEPNGALSLLHVDSQNQEIGGLRER
;
A
#
# COMPACT_ATOMS: atom_id res chain seq x y z
N MET A 1 -26.42 21.79 -2.26
CA MET A 1 -26.28 22.69 -1.10
C MET A 1 -25.70 23.99 -1.58
N THR A 2 -26.21 25.13 -1.16
CA THR A 2 -25.75 26.43 -1.62
C THR A 2 -24.67 26.91 -0.66
N MET A 3 -23.40 26.87 -1.09
CA MET A 3 -22.32 27.59 -0.42
C MET A 3 -22.76 29.04 -0.22
N GLN A 4 -22.50 29.62 0.96
CA GLN A 4 -22.82 31.03 1.16
C GLN A 4 -21.89 31.85 0.28
N THR A 5 -22.46 32.51 -0.72
CA THR A 5 -21.71 33.36 -1.63
C THR A 5 -21.21 34.57 -0.83
N ARG A 6 -19.91 34.81 -0.89
CA ARG A 6 -19.24 35.95 -0.23
C ARG A 6 -18.85 37.04 -1.23
N VAL A 7 -19.23 36.89 -2.49
CA VAL A 7 -19.01 37.86 -3.57
C VAL A 7 -20.29 38.63 -3.85
N PHE A 8 -20.25 39.95 -3.73
CA PHE A 8 -21.38 40.83 -3.94
C PHE A 8 -21.08 41.86 -5.03
N VAL A 9 -21.98 41.99 -5.99
CA VAL A 9 -21.94 43.04 -7.01
C VAL A 9 -23.04 44.05 -6.71
N VAL A 10 -22.65 45.31 -6.50
CA VAL A 10 -23.53 46.38 -6.03
C VAL A 10 -23.82 47.34 -7.19
N HIS A 11 -25.07 47.30 -7.67
CA HIS A 11 -25.61 48.23 -8.66
C HIS A 11 -26.86 48.90 -8.10
N MET A 12 -26.67 50.08 -7.52
CA MET A 12 -27.75 50.86 -6.90
C MET A 12 -27.39 52.35 -6.86
N SER A 13 -28.34 53.18 -6.41
CA SER A 13 -28.08 54.61 -6.25
C SER A 13 -27.02 54.86 -5.18
N PRO A 14 -26.20 55.92 -5.32
CA PRO A 14 -25.10 56.19 -4.39
C PRO A 14 -25.54 56.32 -2.92
N LYS A 15 -26.71 56.93 -2.69
CA LYS A 15 -27.28 57.10 -1.34
C LYS A 15 -27.66 55.77 -0.69
N ILE A 16 -28.20 54.82 -1.47
CA ILE A 16 -28.56 53.50 -0.97
C ILE A 16 -27.30 52.66 -0.76
N ALA A 17 -26.33 52.74 -1.67
CA ALA A 17 -25.04 52.06 -1.54
C ALA A 17 -24.30 52.49 -0.27
N ALA A 18 -24.28 53.79 0.04
CA ALA A 18 -23.67 54.31 1.27
C ALA A 18 -24.28 53.66 2.52
N ARG A 19 -25.62 53.62 2.59
CA ARG A 19 -26.33 52.96 3.70
C ARG A 19 -26.05 51.46 3.76
N LEU A 20 -25.97 50.78 2.62
CA LEU A 20 -25.66 49.36 2.54
C LEU A 20 -24.28 49.06 3.13
N PHE A 21 -23.26 49.81 2.74
CA PHE A 21 -21.89 49.54 3.18
C PHE A 21 -21.69 49.82 4.68
N MET A 22 -22.36 50.84 5.24
CA MET A 22 -22.38 51.02 6.69
C MET A 22 -22.99 49.81 7.41
N LEU A 23 -24.18 49.36 6.96
CA LEU A 23 -24.84 48.19 7.57
C LEU A 23 -24.02 46.90 7.39
N ALA A 24 -23.39 46.72 6.24
CA ALA A 24 -22.54 45.57 5.95
C ALA A 24 -21.26 45.58 6.81
N HIS A 25 -20.73 46.77 7.11
CA HIS A 25 -19.59 46.94 8.01
C HIS A 25 -19.98 46.53 9.45
N ASP A 26 -21.10 47.07 9.95
CA ASP A 26 -21.62 46.75 11.29
C ASP A 26 -21.97 45.27 11.44
N ALA A 27 -22.43 44.62 10.36
CA ALA A 27 -22.73 43.19 10.32
C ALA A 27 -21.49 42.29 10.14
N GLY A 28 -20.28 42.85 10.04
CA GLY A 28 -19.04 42.09 9.83
C GLY A 28 -18.91 41.47 8.43
N MET A 29 -19.70 41.93 7.45
CA MET A 29 -19.68 41.43 6.07
C MET A 29 -18.59 42.09 5.20
N LEU A 30 -17.75 42.93 5.80
CA LEU A 30 -16.55 43.55 5.21
C LEU A 30 -15.26 43.04 5.91
N ALA A 31 -15.34 41.85 6.51
CA ALA A 31 -14.21 41.13 7.08
C ALA A 31 -13.49 40.24 6.03
N GLU A 32 -12.44 39.54 6.46
CA GLU A 32 -11.71 38.58 5.63
C GLU A 32 -12.65 37.52 5.03
N GLY A 33 -12.42 37.16 3.75
CA GLY A 33 -13.23 36.18 3.00
C GLY A 33 -14.34 36.77 2.14
N TYR A 34 -14.67 38.05 2.30
CA TYR A 34 -15.66 38.76 1.47
C TYR A 34 -15.05 39.45 0.26
N ALA A 35 -15.84 39.61 -0.81
CA ALA A 35 -15.50 40.37 -2.00
C ALA A 35 -16.67 41.26 -2.40
N TRP A 36 -16.40 42.55 -2.57
CA TRP A 36 -17.42 43.54 -2.92
C TRP A 36 -16.99 44.32 -4.15
N ILE A 37 -17.87 44.41 -5.14
CA ILE A 37 -17.64 45.11 -6.40
C ILE A 37 -18.75 46.13 -6.60
N VAL A 38 -18.41 47.40 -6.72
CA VAL A 38 -19.34 48.47 -7.08
C VAL A 38 -19.26 48.79 -8.57
N THR A 39 -20.42 48.94 -9.18
CA THR A 39 -20.54 49.38 -10.58
C THR A 39 -20.25 50.88 -10.71
N ASP A 40 -20.25 51.36 -11.96
CA ASP A 40 -20.07 52.77 -12.30
C ASP A 40 -21.12 53.70 -11.65
N SER A 41 -22.30 53.19 -11.29
CA SER A 41 -23.33 53.96 -10.59
C SER A 41 -22.83 54.57 -9.28
N VAL A 42 -22.01 53.83 -8.53
CA VAL A 42 -21.37 54.27 -7.29
C VAL A 42 -19.94 54.75 -7.56
N GLY A 43 -19.21 54.06 -8.44
CA GLY A 43 -17.81 54.38 -8.75
C GLY A 43 -17.61 55.78 -9.32
N ASN A 44 -18.55 56.27 -10.13
CA ASN A 44 -18.50 57.60 -10.76
C ASN A 44 -18.63 58.76 -9.77
N VAL A 45 -19.26 58.52 -8.62
CA VAL A 45 -19.52 59.52 -7.59
C VAL A 45 -18.82 59.20 -6.28
N PHE A 46 -17.90 58.22 -6.27
CA PHE A 46 -17.20 57.74 -5.09
C PHE A 46 -16.56 58.89 -4.28
N SER A 47 -15.97 59.87 -4.97
CA SER A 47 -15.33 61.05 -4.35
C SER A 47 -16.31 62.03 -3.68
N THR A 48 -17.61 61.83 -3.85
CA THR A 48 -18.67 62.67 -3.23
C THR A 48 -19.29 62.01 -2.00
N LEU A 49 -18.95 60.75 -1.73
CA LEU A 49 -19.40 60.04 -0.52
C LEU A 49 -18.75 60.66 0.72
N ASP A 50 -19.44 60.56 1.85
CA ASP A 50 -18.92 61.01 3.13
C ASP A 50 -17.75 60.12 3.58
N GLN A 51 -16.85 60.71 4.37
CA GLN A 51 -15.64 60.05 4.82
C GLN A 51 -15.91 58.77 5.62
N ASN A 52 -16.99 58.78 6.41
CA ASN A 52 -17.39 57.64 7.22
C ASN A 52 -17.81 56.46 6.32
N THR A 53 -18.65 56.70 5.32
CA THR A 53 -18.99 55.70 4.30
C THR A 53 -17.76 55.17 3.58
N ILE A 54 -16.83 56.04 3.14
CA ILE A 54 -15.61 55.60 2.44
C ILE A 54 -14.79 54.67 3.34
N SER A 55 -14.63 55.02 4.63
CA SER A 55 -13.88 54.19 5.59
C SER A 55 -14.54 52.82 5.81
N SER A 56 -15.88 52.74 5.74
CA SER A 56 -16.61 51.47 5.83
C SER A 56 -16.41 50.59 4.59
N MET A 57 -16.06 51.17 3.44
CA MET A 57 -15.87 50.47 2.17
C MET A 57 -14.47 49.87 1.97
N GLN A 58 -13.72 49.61 3.04
CA GLN A 58 -12.37 49.05 2.97
C GLN A 58 -12.32 47.76 2.12
N GLY A 59 -11.45 47.74 1.10
CA GLY A 59 -11.25 46.58 0.22
C GLY A 59 -12.33 46.36 -0.84
N VAL A 60 -13.26 47.31 -1.00
CA VAL A 60 -14.25 47.29 -2.09
C VAL A 60 -13.58 47.68 -3.40
N LEU A 61 -13.86 46.93 -4.47
CA LEU A 61 -13.45 47.25 -5.82
C LEU A 61 -14.51 48.10 -6.52
N GLY A 62 -14.10 49.18 -7.18
CA GLY A 62 -14.98 50.02 -7.97
C GLY A 62 -14.55 50.12 -9.43
N VAL A 63 -15.53 50.31 -10.30
CA VAL A 63 -15.33 50.53 -11.74
C VAL A 63 -15.80 51.94 -12.09
N ARG A 64 -15.01 52.69 -12.86
CA ARG A 64 -15.40 54.01 -13.38
C ARG A 64 -14.74 54.30 -14.74
N PRO A 65 -15.31 55.14 -15.62
CA PRO A 65 -14.64 55.59 -16.82
C PRO A 65 -13.33 56.31 -16.50
N TYR A 66 -12.25 55.95 -17.20
CA TYR A 66 -10.96 56.60 -17.04
C TYR A 66 -10.91 57.90 -17.85
N VAL A 67 -10.55 58.99 -17.19
CA VAL A 67 -10.29 60.28 -17.84
C VAL A 67 -8.79 60.47 -17.93
N VAL A 68 -8.28 60.56 -19.16
CA VAL A 68 -6.86 60.80 -19.41
C VAL A 68 -6.50 62.20 -18.92
N GLN A 69 -5.51 62.28 -18.03
CA GLN A 69 -4.98 63.54 -17.57
C GLN A 69 -4.27 64.26 -18.72
N SER A 70 -4.86 65.36 -19.18
CA SER A 70 -4.36 66.18 -20.29
C SER A 70 -4.26 67.64 -19.86
N ASP A 71 -3.45 68.43 -20.56
CA ASP A 71 -3.32 69.87 -20.26
C ASP A 71 -4.67 70.60 -20.37
N LYS A 72 -5.54 70.15 -21.27
CA LYS A 72 -6.91 70.66 -21.41
C LYS A 72 -7.75 70.42 -20.15
N LEU A 73 -7.62 69.24 -19.54
CA LEU A 73 -8.32 68.88 -18.31
C LEU A 73 -7.78 69.68 -17.13
N LEU A 74 -6.45 69.77 -16.98
CA LEU A 74 -5.82 70.55 -15.92
C LEU A 74 -6.19 72.04 -15.99
N ASN A 75 -6.22 72.59 -17.21
CA ASN A 75 -6.67 73.97 -17.44
C ASN A 75 -8.16 74.14 -17.11
N PHE A 76 -9.01 73.17 -17.51
CA PHE A 76 -10.43 73.17 -17.16
C PHE A 76 -10.65 73.17 -15.65
N ASP A 77 -9.98 72.28 -14.91
CA ASP A 77 -10.09 72.18 -13.46
C ASP A 77 -9.67 73.49 -12.78
N ALA A 78 -8.53 74.06 -13.18
CA ALA A 78 -8.06 75.34 -12.65
C ALA A 78 -9.06 76.48 -12.90
N ARG A 79 -9.63 76.54 -14.11
CA ARG A 79 -10.67 77.52 -14.46
C ARG A 79 -11.97 77.30 -13.70
N PHE A 80 -12.36 76.04 -13.50
CA PHE A 80 -13.55 75.66 -12.75
C PHE A 80 -13.43 76.09 -11.29
N HIS A 81 -12.33 75.76 -10.62
CA HIS A 81 -12.06 76.19 -9.25
C HIS A 81 -12.02 77.72 -9.11
N SER A 82 -11.36 78.41 -10.05
CA SER A 82 -11.29 79.88 -10.05
C SER A 82 -12.68 80.52 -10.15
N ARG A 83 -13.52 80.05 -11.09
CA ARG A 83 -14.89 80.55 -11.24
C ARG A 83 -15.78 80.21 -10.06
N TYR A 84 -15.65 79.02 -9.49
CA TYR A 84 -16.44 78.61 -8.32
C TYR A 84 -16.18 79.51 -7.12
N ARG A 85 -14.90 79.82 -6.83
CA ARG A 85 -14.52 80.75 -5.74
C ARG A 85 -15.07 82.16 -5.94
N GLN A 86 -15.10 82.63 -7.18
CA GLN A 86 -15.67 83.94 -7.53
C GLN A 86 -17.18 83.99 -7.30
N GLN A 87 -17.89 82.91 -7.66
CA GLN A 87 -19.35 82.83 -7.56
C GLN A 87 -19.84 82.47 -6.15
N ASN A 88 -19.01 81.81 -5.33
CA ASN A 88 -19.34 81.39 -3.97
C ASN A 88 -18.28 81.89 -2.97
N PRO A 89 -18.22 83.19 -2.68
CA PRO A 89 -17.26 83.73 -1.72
C PRO A 89 -17.48 83.12 -0.32
N GLY A 90 -16.42 82.60 0.30
CA GLY A 90 -16.45 82.03 1.65
C GLY A 90 -16.89 80.57 1.75
N ALA A 91 -17.30 79.94 0.65
CA ALA A 91 -17.56 78.50 0.61
C ALA A 91 -16.22 77.70 0.56
N PRO A 92 -16.20 76.46 1.08
CA PRO A 92 -15.05 75.57 0.91
C PRO A 92 -14.75 75.33 -0.58
N ASP A 93 -13.48 75.04 -0.88
CA ASP A 93 -13.10 74.65 -2.24
C ASP A 93 -13.93 73.46 -2.71
N PRO A 94 -14.44 73.49 -3.97
CA PRO A 94 -15.29 72.42 -4.46
C PRO A 94 -14.46 71.15 -4.60
N ALA A 95 -15.09 69.99 -4.43
CA ALA A 95 -14.46 68.73 -4.78
C ALA A 95 -14.06 68.71 -6.27
N LYS A 96 -13.06 67.90 -6.63
CA LYS A 96 -12.68 67.70 -8.03
C LYS A 96 -13.92 67.29 -8.85
N PRO A 97 -14.08 67.80 -10.08
CA PRO A 97 -15.26 67.48 -10.85
C PRO A 97 -15.39 65.97 -11.11
N ILE A 98 -16.62 65.47 -11.02
CA ILE A 98 -16.96 64.08 -11.33
C ILE A 98 -17.11 63.88 -12.84
N ILE A 99 -17.09 62.61 -13.27
CA ILE A 99 -17.18 62.26 -14.69
C ILE A 99 -18.37 62.89 -15.41
N PHE A 100 -19.54 62.97 -14.75
CA PHE A 100 -20.75 63.57 -15.32
C PHE A 100 -20.60 65.07 -15.61
N GLN A 101 -19.79 65.79 -14.83
CA GLN A 101 -19.53 67.21 -15.06
C GLN A 101 -18.62 67.41 -16.27
N TYR A 102 -17.59 66.57 -16.44
CA TYR A 102 -16.79 66.59 -17.67
C TYR A 102 -17.62 66.20 -18.89
N TRP A 103 -18.54 65.24 -18.75
CA TRP A 103 -19.44 64.86 -19.83
C TRP A 103 -20.43 65.95 -20.20
N ALA A 104 -20.95 66.70 -19.22
CA ALA A 104 -21.81 67.84 -19.49
C ALA A 104 -21.07 68.92 -20.29
N TYR A 105 -19.80 69.18 -19.96
CA TYR A 105 -18.96 70.11 -20.70
C TYR A 105 -18.75 69.67 -22.16
N ASP A 106 -18.36 68.42 -22.38
CA ASP A 106 -18.16 67.89 -23.72
C ASP A 106 -19.49 67.81 -24.50
N THR A 107 -20.61 67.54 -23.83
CA THR A 107 -21.93 67.51 -24.48
C THR A 107 -22.35 68.89 -24.98
N ALA A 108 -22.07 69.96 -24.22
CA ALA A 108 -22.33 71.33 -24.68
C ALA A 108 -21.52 71.66 -25.95
N TRP A 109 -20.26 71.22 -26.00
CA TRP A 109 -19.43 71.34 -27.21
C TRP A 109 -19.96 70.50 -28.37
N ALA A 110 -20.41 69.28 -28.11
CA ALA A 110 -21.00 68.41 -29.13
C ALA A 110 -22.24 69.06 -29.76
N ILE A 111 -23.14 69.63 -28.94
CA ILE A 111 -24.33 70.35 -29.42
C ILE A 111 -23.92 71.57 -30.25
N ALA A 112 -22.96 72.36 -29.79
CA ALA A 112 -22.47 73.53 -30.54
C ALA A 112 -21.88 73.14 -31.91
N MET A 113 -21.11 72.04 -31.97
CA MET A 113 -20.57 71.51 -33.22
C MET A 113 -21.66 70.95 -34.13
N ALA A 114 -22.66 70.27 -33.57
CA ALA A 114 -23.80 69.75 -34.32
C ALA A 114 -24.63 70.88 -34.94
N LEU A 115 -24.91 71.96 -34.19
CA LEU A 115 -25.60 73.14 -34.69
C LEU A 115 -24.82 73.81 -35.82
N LYS A 116 -23.50 73.95 -35.66
CA LYS A 116 -22.62 74.48 -36.71
C LYS A 116 -22.68 73.63 -37.98
N LYS A 117 -22.77 72.30 -37.84
CA LYS A 117 -22.84 71.35 -38.96
C LYS A 117 -24.23 71.30 -39.62
N ALA A 118 -25.29 71.44 -38.84
CA ALA A 118 -26.67 71.45 -39.34
C ALA A 118 -26.98 72.70 -40.18
N GLY A 119 -26.25 73.80 -39.94
CA GLY A 119 -26.42 75.06 -40.65
C GLY A 119 -27.64 75.84 -40.16
N PRO A 120 -28.12 76.83 -40.93
CA PRO A 120 -29.30 77.63 -40.55
C PRO A 120 -30.52 76.73 -40.35
N LEU A 121 -31.13 76.83 -39.17
CA LEU A 121 -32.36 76.12 -38.82
C LEU A 121 -33.56 77.01 -39.15
N THR A 122 -34.61 76.40 -39.70
CA THR A 122 -35.88 77.09 -39.98
C THR A 122 -36.74 77.26 -38.73
N LEU A 123 -36.50 76.43 -37.70
CA LEU A 123 -37.23 76.37 -36.43
C LEU A 123 -38.74 76.12 -36.61
N GLY A 124 -39.14 75.57 -37.76
CA GLY A 124 -40.53 75.26 -38.07
C GLY A 124 -40.99 73.90 -37.51
N PHE A 125 -42.27 73.81 -37.18
CA PHE A 125 -42.93 72.59 -36.73
C PHE A 125 -44.06 72.21 -37.69
N GLN A 126 -44.08 70.95 -38.10
CA GLN A 126 -45.19 70.36 -38.84
C GLN A 126 -46.18 69.77 -37.83
N ILE A 127 -47.33 70.41 -37.69
CA ILE A 127 -48.42 69.91 -36.85
C ILE A 127 -49.30 69.01 -37.73
N PRO A 128 -49.50 67.73 -37.36
CA PRO A 128 -50.45 66.87 -38.06
C PRO A 128 -51.85 67.51 -38.01
N SER A 129 -52.46 67.73 -39.16
CA SER A 129 -53.83 68.23 -39.22
C SER A 129 -54.80 67.07 -39.06
N LEU A 130 -55.42 66.94 -37.88
CA LEU A 130 -56.62 66.12 -37.72
C LEU A 130 -57.84 66.98 -37.39
N LYS A 131 -58.81 66.92 -38.30
CA LYS A 131 -60.20 67.29 -38.04
C LYS A 131 -60.76 66.23 -37.07
N ASN A 132 -61.12 66.61 -35.85
CA ASN A 132 -61.81 65.83 -34.81
C ASN A 132 -60.96 65.09 -33.75
N SER A 133 -60.30 65.82 -32.85
CA SER A 133 -60.08 65.32 -31.49
C SER A 133 -60.43 66.39 -30.45
N ASN A 134 -61.39 66.09 -29.58
CA ASN A 134 -61.82 66.93 -28.45
C ASN A 134 -61.10 66.55 -27.13
N SER A 135 -60.02 65.78 -27.20
CA SER A 135 -59.27 65.31 -26.03
C SER A 135 -57.92 66.02 -25.93
N SER A 136 -57.73 66.81 -24.86
CA SER A 136 -56.52 67.60 -24.57
C SER A 136 -55.23 66.79 -24.34
N ASN A 137 -55.30 65.46 -24.41
CA ASN A 137 -54.21 64.54 -24.02
C ASN A 137 -53.69 63.72 -25.20
N ASP A 138 -54.01 64.11 -26.43
CA ASP A 138 -53.61 63.36 -27.62
C ASP A 138 -52.18 63.74 -28.04
N LEU A 139 -51.22 62.85 -27.76
CA LEU A 139 -49.80 62.98 -28.13
C LEU A 139 -49.59 63.16 -29.65
N SER A 140 -50.61 62.84 -30.47
CA SER A 140 -50.59 63.06 -31.91
C SER A 140 -50.71 64.54 -32.33
N MET A 141 -51.05 65.45 -31.41
CA MET A 141 -51.07 66.90 -31.65
C MET A 141 -49.68 67.57 -31.54
N LEU A 142 -48.66 66.84 -31.06
CA LEU A 142 -47.31 67.39 -30.94
C LEU A 142 -46.71 67.62 -32.32
N GLY A 143 -46.38 68.88 -32.62
CA GLY A 143 -45.70 69.25 -33.86
C GLY A 143 -44.33 68.59 -33.98
N VAL A 144 -44.04 68.00 -35.13
CA VAL A 144 -42.73 67.41 -35.43
C VAL A 144 -41.85 68.50 -36.03
N SER A 145 -40.64 68.70 -35.48
CA SER A 145 -39.70 69.68 -36.03
C SER A 145 -39.23 69.28 -37.43
N LEU A 146 -39.34 70.20 -38.39
CA LEU A 146 -38.84 70.02 -39.76
C LEU A 146 -37.31 69.86 -39.79
N ASP A 147 -36.62 70.46 -38.82
CA ASP A 147 -35.17 70.43 -38.68
C ASP A 147 -34.66 69.24 -37.84
N GLY A 148 -35.56 68.52 -37.17
CA GLY A 148 -35.21 67.51 -36.17
C GLY A 148 -34.35 66.37 -36.71
N ALA A 149 -34.70 65.81 -37.88
CA ALA A 149 -33.94 64.73 -38.51
C ALA A 149 -32.50 65.17 -38.84
N ARG A 150 -32.36 66.35 -39.48
CA ARG A 150 -31.06 66.94 -39.82
C ARG A 150 -30.21 67.21 -38.58
N LEU A 151 -30.83 67.69 -37.50
CA LEU A 151 -30.14 67.96 -36.25
C LEU A 151 -29.70 66.66 -35.56
N ILE A 152 -30.54 65.63 -35.54
CA ILE A 152 -30.19 64.31 -35.00
C ILE A 152 -29.02 63.70 -35.78
N ASP A 153 -29.03 63.78 -37.11
CA ASP A 153 -27.92 63.31 -37.95
C ASP A 153 -26.63 64.09 -37.69
N ALA A 154 -26.74 65.41 -37.50
CA ALA A 154 -25.61 66.25 -37.11
C ALA A 154 -25.05 65.86 -35.74
N ILE A 155 -25.90 65.61 -34.74
CA ILE A 155 -25.52 65.17 -33.39
C ILE A 155 -24.86 63.79 -33.44
N ARG A 156 -25.49 62.80 -34.09
CA ARG A 156 -24.94 61.44 -34.23
C ARG A 156 -23.59 61.42 -34.95
N GLY A 157 -23.40 62.32 -35.91
CA GLY A 157 -22.14 62.49 -36.62
C GLY A 157 -21.10 63.37 -35.92
N THR A 158 -21.27 63.73 -34.65
CA THR A 158 -20.26 64.47 -33.89
C THR A 158 -19.14 63.56 -33.42
N LYS A 159 -17.91 63.93 -33.77
CA LYS A 159 -16.69 63.25 -33.34
C LYS A 159 -15.59 64.28 -33.10
N PHE A 160 -15.07 64.37 -31.88
CA PHE A 160 -13.98 65.30 -31.52
C PHE A 160 -13.24 64.86 -30.25
N GLN A 161 -12.07 65.45 -30.01
CA GLN A 161 -11.33 65.24 -28.76
C GLN A 161 -11.77 66.26 -27.70
N GLY A 162 -12.59 65.79 -26.74
CA GLY A 162 -13.07 66.57 -25.60
C GLY A 162 -12.09 66.58 -24.42
N ILE A 163 -12.53 67.13 -23.29
CA ILE A 163 -11.74 67.13 -22.04
C ILE A 163 -11.76 65.75 -21.37
N SER A 164 -12.82 64.97 -21.60
CA SER A 164 -12.96 63.62 -21.04
C SER A 164 -12.55 62.50 -22.01
N GLY A 165 -11.76 62.84 -23.03
CA GLY A 165 -11.25 61.90 -24.04
C GLY A 165 -11.91 62.07 -25.41
N GLU A 166 -11.83 61.02 -26.22
CA GLU A 166 -12.49 61.00 -27.54
C GLU A 166 -14.01 60.96 -27.34
N PHE A 167 -14.71 61.96 -27.88
CA PHE A 167 -16.17 62.03 -27.87
C PHE A 167 -16.71 61.38 -29.14
N VAL A 168 -17.40 60.25 -28.98
CA VAL A 168 -18.10 59.52 -30.04
C VAL A 168 -19.44 59.03 -29.48
N LEU A 169 -20.48 59.12 -30.30
CA LEU A 169 -21.79 58.53 -30.01
C LEU A 169 -21.94 57.24 -30.83
N VAL A 170 -22.11 56.13 -30.14
CA VAL A 170 -22.45 54.82 -30.74
C VAL A 170 -23.90 54.54 -30.37
N ASP A 171 -24.76 54.33 -31.36
CA ASP A 171 -26.22 54.15 -31.17
C ASP A 171 -26.89 55.27 -30.34
N GLY A 172 -26.37 56.49 -30.45
CA GLY A 172 -26.86 57.65 -29.70
C GLY A 172 -26.40 57.72 -28.23
N GLN A 173 -25.56 56.78 -27.78
CA GLN A 173 -24.97 56.78 -26.44
C GLN A 173 -23.48 57.10 -26.49
N ARG A 174 -23.02 57.82 -25.47
CA ARG A 174 -21.60 58.07 -25.29
C ARG A 174 -20.92 56.81 -24.75
N GLN A 175 -19.89 56.32 -25.45
CA GLN A 175 -19.13 55.17 -25.00
C GLN A 175 -17.77 55.58 -24.41
N ALA A 176 -17.50 55.17 -23.17
CA ALA A 176 -16.16 55.29 -22.60
C ALA A 176 -15.24 54.21 -23.20
N SER A 177 -14.06 54.60 -23.69
CA SER A 177 -13.11 53.66 -24.32
C SER A 177 -12.24 52.91 -23.33
N VAL A 178 -12.09 53.45 -22.10
CA VAL A 178 -11.22 52.91 -21.05
C VAL A 178 -11.94 53.02 -19.72
N PHE A 179 -11.95 51.94 -18.94
CA PHE A 179 -12.44 51.93 -17.57
C PHE A 179 -11.26 51.77 -16.60
N GLU A 180 -11.26 52.54 -15.53
CA GLU A 180 -10.38 52.37 -14.38
C GLU A 180 -11.07 51.46 -13.36
N ILE A 181 -10.32 50.50 -12.86
CA ILE A 181 -10.68 49.68 -11.71
C ILE A 181 -9.85 50.20 -10.55
N PHE A 182 -10.53 50.65 -9.50
CA PHE A 182 -9.89 51.16 -8.29
C PHE A 182 -10.26 50.29 -7.09
N ASN A 183 -9.35 50.24 -6.12
CA ASN A 183 -9.55 49.58 -4.83
C ASN A 183 -9.63 50.63 -3.72
N VAL A 184 -10.61 50.50 -2.83
CA VAL A 184 -10.78 51.42 -1.69
C VAL A 184 -9.83 51.01 -0.56
N ILE A 185 -8.96 51.94 -0.16
CA ILE A 185 -7.95 51.73 0.88
C ILE A 185 -7.98 52.93 1.85
N GLY A 186 -8.43 52.65 3.06
CA GLY A 186 -8.70 53.61 4.12
C GLY A 186 -9.67 54.66 3.64
N ASN A 187 -9.19 55.89 3.66
CA ASN A 187 -9.92 57.10 3.30
C ASN A 187 -9.68 57.54 1.85
N SER A 188 -9.08 56.66 1.04
CA SER A 188 -8.66 56.94 -0.33
C SER A 188 -8.95 55.74 -1.23
N TYR A 189 -8.55 55.85 -2.49
CA TYR A 189 -8.57 54.77 -3.45
C TYR A 189 -7.22 54.64 -4.15
N GLN A 190 -6.90 53.42 -4.55
CA GLN A 190 -5.73 53.11 -5.36
C GLN A 190 -6.17 52.52 -6.70
N SER A 191 -5.55 52.96 -7.79
CA SER A 191 -5.81 52.38 -9.11
C SER A 191 -5.28 50.94 -9.17
N ALA A 192 -6.19 49.98 -9.27
CA ALA A 192 -5.88 48.57 -9.40
C ALA A 192 -5.56 48.22 -10.87
N GLY A 193 -6.13 48.92 -11.84
CA GLY A 193 -5.78 48.76 -13.24
C GLY A 193 -6.83 49.33 -14.18
N PHE A 194 -6.73 48.98 -15.46
CA PHE A 194 -7.55 49.52 -16.52
C PHE A 194 -8.11 48.40 -17.40
N TRP A 195 -9.33 48.58 -17.87
CA TRP A 195 -9.98 47.70 -18.82
C TRP A 195 -10.24 48.42 -20.14
N THR A 196 -9.94 47.76 -21.26
CA THR A 196 -10.27 48.24 -22.61
C THR A 196 -10.94 47.14 -23.42
N PRO A 197 -11.87 47.48 -24.35
CA PRO A 197 -12.56 46.49 -25.17
C PRO A 197 -11.61 45.60 -25.99
N LYS A 198 -10.48 46.15 -26.48
CA LYS A 198 -9.53 45.42 -27.33
C LYS A 198 -8.59 44.51 -26.57
N PHE A 199 -8.22 44.87 -25.34
CA PHE A 199 -7.09 44.24 -24.65
C PHE A 199 -7.41 43.70 -23.25
N GLY A 200 -8.65 43.83 -22.77
CA GLY A 200 -9.04 43.36 -21.45
C GLY A 200 -8.35 44.13 -20.31
N LEU A 201 -8.08 43.43 -19.20
CA LEU A 201 -7.50 43.98 -17.96
C LEU A 201 -5.97 44.17 -18.04
N ARG A 202 -5.50 45.38 -17.71
CA ARG A 202 -4.07 45.76 -17.72
C ARG A 202 -3.71 46.67 -16.56
N LYS A 203 -2.42 46.70 -16.20
CA LYS A 203 -1.89 47.62 -15.16
C LYS A 203 -1.80 49.07 -15.60
N ASN A 204 -1.52 49.31 -16.88
CA ASN A 204 -1.27 50.65 -17.43
C ASN A 204 -2.30 51.02 -18.50
N PRO A 205 -2.70 52.31 -18.61
CA PRO A 205 -3.69 52.77 -19.56
C PRO A 205 -3.10 53.07 -20.96
N ILE A 206 -1.78 53.26 -21.07
CA ILE A 206 -1.10 53.72 -22.30
C ILE A 206 -0.42 52.55 -23.02
N ILE A 207 -0.54 52.53 -24.36
CA ILE A 207 0.05 51.56 -25.32
C ILE A 207 1.59 51.68 -25.43
N SER A 208 2.26 52.34 -24.49
CA SER A 208 3.71 52.46 -24.53
C SER A 208 4.37 51.18 -23.99
N SER A 209 5.05 50.48 -24.91
CA SER A 209 6.06 49.42 -24.76
C SER A 209 5.63 47.94 -24.74
N GLY A 210 5.58 47.36 -25.95
CA GLY A 210 6.06 46.01 -26.26
C GLY A 210 5.12 44.82 -25.97
N PRO A 211 5.45 43.61 -26.50
CA PRO A 211 4.70 42.36 -26.28
C PRO A 211 4.66 41.89 -24.81
N HIS A 212 5.31 42.63 -23.89
CA HIS A 212 5.48 42.30 -22.47
C HIS A 212 4.82 43.33 -21.54
N ALA A 213 3.70 43.93 -21.95
CA ALA A 213 2.85 44.67 -21.00
C ALA A 213 2.31 43.68 -19.95
N LYS A 214 2.70 43.85 -18.67
CA LYS A 214 2.30 42.97 -17.55
C LYS A 214 0.76 42.84 -17.49
N VAL A 215 0.26 41.68 -17.90
CA VAL A 215 -1.16 41.31 -17.82
C VAL A 215 -1.58 41.24 -16.34
N GLY A 216 -2.78 41.75 -16.03
CA GLY A 216 -3.35 41.68 -14.69
C GLY A 216 -3.51 43.04 -14.00
N LEU A 217 -4.00 42.99 -12.76
CA LEU A 217 -4.20 44.15 -11.88
C LEU A 217 -2.97 44.35 -10.97
N ASN A 218 -2.79 45.57 -10.47
CA ASN A 218 -1.97 45.86 -9.31
C ASN A 218 -2.51 45.13 -8.07
N THR A 219 -1.69 45.01 -7.03
CA THR A 219 -2.07 44.31 -5.80
C THR A 219 -3.37 44.91 -5.24
N VAL A 220 -4.43 44.08 -5.19
CA VAL A 220 -5.71 44.43 -4.59
C VAL A 220 -5.68 43.94 -3.14
N ILE A 221 -6.01 44.86 -2.23
CA ILE A 221 -6.25 44.57 -0.82
C ILE A 221 -7.74 44.31 -0.68
N TRP A 222 -8.09 43.10 -0.26
CA TRP A 222 -9.48 42.70 -0.04
C TRP A 222 -9.95 43.11 1.36
N PRO A 223 -11.27 43.05 1.64
CA PRO A 223 -11.81 43.30 2.97
C PRO A 223 -11.08 42.48 4.05
N GLY A 224 -10.89 43.06 5.23
CA GLY A 224 -10.07 42.50 6.31
C GLY A 224 -8.55 42.58 6.12
N GLY A 225 -8.05 43.24 5.06
CA GLY A 225 -6.60 43.34 4.80
C GLY A 225 -5.97 42.03 4.26
N SER A 226 -6.83 41.12 3.81
CA SER A 226 -6.48 39.75 3.41
C SER A 226 -6.07 39.65 1.92
N GLY A 227 -5.53 38.48 1.56
CA GLY A 227 -5.28 38.10 0.16
C GLY A 227 -6.57 37.84 -0.63
N GLN A 228 -6.45 37.28 -1.84
CA GLN A 228 -7.61 37.00 -2.69
C GLN A 228 -8.60 36.04 -2.00
N PRO A 229 -9.88 36.44 -1.80
CA PRO A 229 -10.87 35.61 -1.14
C PRO A 229 -11.31 34.46 -2.06
N ARG A 230 -11.75 33.35 -1.45
CA ARG A 230 -12.27 32.18 -2.17
C ARG A 230 -13.62 32.44 -2.84
N GLY A 231 -14.33 33.48 -2.40
CA GLY A 231 -15.65 33.87 -2.90
C GLY A 231 -16.82 33.09 -2.30
N TRP A 232 -16.54 32.12 -1.43
CA TRP A 232 -17.53 31.36 -0.69
C TRP A 232 -16.95 30.88 0.63
N GLU A 233 -17.83 30.57 1.58
CA GLU A 233 -17.47 29.98 2.87
C GLU A 233 -18.46 28.86 3.24
N TRP A 234 -17.97 27.87 4.00
CA TRP A 234 -18.83 26.81 4.50
C TRP A 234 -19.66 27.31 5.69
N PRO A 235 -21.01 27.21 5.66
CA PRO A 235 -21.82 27.67 6.76
C PRO A 235 -21.63 26.76 7.98
N VAL A 236 -20.99 27.27 9.04
CA VAL A 236 -20.73 26.51 10.29
C VAL A 236 -22.01 26.14 11.03
N ALA A 237 -23.03 27.02 11.00
CA ALA A 237 -24.38 26.74 11.51
C ALA A 237 -25.31 26.09 10.47
N GLY A 238 -24.76 25.65 9.33
CA GLY A 238 -25.51 25.09 8.21
C GLY A 238 -25.84 23.61 8.37
N LYS A 239 -26.45 23.04 7.32
CA LYS A 239 -26.73 21.61 7.23
C LYS A 239 -25.41 20.82 7.17
N LYS A 240 -25.25 19.88 8.09
CA LYS A 240 -24.10 18.94 8.10
C LYS A 240 -24.13 18.02 6.88
N LEU A 241 -22.95 17.67 6.38
CA LEU A 241 -22.81 16.70 5.29
C LEU A 241 -23.27 15.32 5.72
N LYS A 242 -24.09 14.65 4.89
CA LYS A 242 -24.46 13.25 5.12
C LYS A 242 -23.46 12.35 4.42
N ILE A 243 -22.61 11.71 5.21
CA ILE A 243 -21.57 10.80 4.71
C ILE A 243 -22.09 9.38 4.75
N ALA A 244 -22.26 8.77 3.57
CA ALA A 244 -22.62 7.36 3.47
C ALA A 244 -21.46 6.46 3.90
N VAL A 245 -21.77 5.45 4.71
CA VAL A 245 -20.79 4.48 5.20
C VAL A 245 -21.26 3.05 4.87
N PRO A 246 -20.43 2.22 4.21
CA PRO A 246 -20.80 0.84 3.90
C PRO A 246 -20.81 -0.02 5.17
N VAL A 247 -21.85 -0.83 5.34
CA VAL A 247 -21.94 -1.76 6.48
C VAL A 247 -21.50 -3.15 6.04
N LYS A 248 -20.32 -3.58 6.52
CA LYS A 248 -19.81 -4.94 6.34
C LYS A 248 -19.66 -5.65 7.69
N PRO A 249 -20.20 -6.87 7.87
CA PRO A 249 -19.96 -7.65 9.07
C PRO A 249 -18.47 -8.03 9.17
N TYR A 250 -17.90 -7.94 10.38
CA TYR A 250 -16.52 -8.34 10.70
C TYR A 250 -15.41 -7.65 9.89
N ASN A 251 -15.56 -6.35 9.59
CA ASN A 251 -14.56 -5.60 8.82
C ASN A 251 -13.79 -4.58 9.69
N ARG A 252 -12.46 -4.68 9.73
CA ARG A 252 -11.57 -3.70 10.38
C ARG A 252 -11.48 -2.37 9.63
N PHE A 253 -11.81 -2.36 8.34
CA PHE A 253 -11.75 -1.15 7.51
C PHE A 253 -12.91 -0.20 7.79
N VAL A 254 -14.12 -0.73 7.97
CA VAL A 254 -15.34 0.01 8.29
C VAL A 254 -16.28 -0.89 9.08
N ASN A 255 -16.71 -0.42 10.25
CA ASN A 255 -17.71 -1.04 11.10
C ASN A 255 -18.71 0.03 11.56
N ALA A 256 -20.00 -0.31 11.52
CA ALA A 256 -21.08 0.55 11.96
C ALA A 256 -21.97 -0.23 12.92
N GLY A 257 -21.67 -0.13 14.22
CA GLY A 257 -22.44 -0.76 15.28
C GLY A 257 -23.55 0.17 15.76
N LYS A 258 -24.78 -0.33 15.92
CA LYS A 258 -25.84 0.48 16.54
C LYS A 258 -25.65 0.46 18.05
N ASN A 259 -25.39 1.63 18.64
CA ASN A 259 -25.29 1.74 20.09
C ASN A 259 -26.70 1.68 20.70
N THR A 260 -26.97 0.63 21.48
CA THR A 260 -28.28 0.37 22.11
C THR A 260 -28.66 1.41 23.16
N ALA A 261 -27.71 2.17 23.71
CA ALA A 261 -27.97 3.18 24.74
C ALA A 261 -28.39 4.55 24.17
N THR A 262 -27.84 4.97 23.03
CA THR A 262 -28.08 6.30 22.43
C THR A 262 -28.96 6.24 21.18
N GLY A 263 -29.15 5.04 20.60
CA GLY A 263 -29.83 4.87 19.31
C GLY A 263 -29.01 5.33 18.10
N ASN A 264 -27.84 5.95 18.32
CA ASN A 264 -26.92 6.40 17.29
C ASN A 264 -26.01 5.25 16.83
N PHE A 265 -25.58 5.32 15.57
CA PHE A 265 -24.58 4.40 15.05
C PHE A 265 -23.19 4.88 15.47
N ASP A 266 -22.45 4.00 16.13
CA ASP A 266 -21.03 4.17 16.39
C ASP A 266 -20.27 3.64 15.18
N VAL A 267 -19.64 4.57 14.46
CA VAL A 267 -18.96 4.31 13.20
C VAL A 267 -17.46 4.34 13.46
N THR A 268 -16.81 3.20 13.28
CA THR A 268 -15.38 3.02 13.55
C THR A 268 -14.72 2.24 12.43
N GLY A 269 -13.43 2.39 12.22
CA GLY A 269 -12.69 1.63 11.21
C GLY A 269 -11.47 2.39 10.70
N TYR A 270 -10.55 1.66 10.07
CA TYR A 270 -9.36 2.27 9.46
C TYR A 270 -9.70 3.41 8.48
N CYS A 271 -10.70 3.22 7.61
CA CYS A 271 -11.09 4.26 6.65
C CYS A 271 -11.76 5.47 7.32
N ILE A 272 -12.41 5.25 8.46
CA ILE A 272 -13.10 6.30 9.24
C ILE A 272 -12.08 7.15 9.98
N ASP A 273 -11.11 6.53 10.66
CA ASP A 273 -10.04 7.24 11.36
C ASP A 273 -9.18 8.08 10.38
N ILE A 274 -8.91 7.57 9.17
CA ILE A 274 -8.25 8.35 8.12
C ILE A 274 -9.12 9.52 7.70
N PHE A 275 -10.41 9.29 7.46
CA PHE A 275 -11.31 10.37 7.05
C PHE A 275 -11.39 11.47 8.12
N ASP A 276 -11.56 11.11 9.39
CA ASP A 276 -11.58 12.08 10.50
C ASP A 276 -10.26 12.85 10.60
N ALA A 277 -9.11 12.18 10.44
CA ALA A 277 -7.81 12.84 10.39
C ALA A 277 -7.72 13.82 9.21
N VAL A 278 -8.18 13.42 8.02
CA VAL A 278 -8.19 14.26 6.81
C VAL A 278 -9.08 15.48 7.00
N MET A 279 -10.27 15.30 7.59
CA MET A 279 -11.20 16.40 7.83
C MET A 279 -10.66 17.40 8.86
N GLN A 280 -9.83 16.97 9.81
CA GLN A 280 -9.13 17.86 10.75
C GLN A 280 -7.99 18.66 10.10
N GLU A 281 -7.36 18.13 9.05
CA GLU A 281 -6.31 18.83 8.27
C GLU A 281 -6.87 19.79 7.20
N MET A 282 -8.20 19.83 7.04
CA MET A 282 -8.84 20.73 6.10
C MET A 282 -8.61 22.20 6.49
N PRO A 283 -8.42 23.10 5.51
CA PRO A 283 -8.17 24.52 5.80
C PRO A 283 -9.41 25.29 6.30
N TYR A 284 -10.54 24.61 6.48
CA TYR A 284 -11.81 25.16 6.98
C TYR A 284 -12.63 24.06 7.64
N ALA A 285 -13.46 24.43 8.61
CA ALA A 285 -14.34 23.50 9.30
C ALA A 285 -15.48 23.03 8.39
N VAL A 286 -15.59 21.73 8.20
CA VAL A 286 -16.68 21.09 7.46
C VAL A 286 -17.41 20.16 8.41
N PRO A 287 -18.61 20.52 8.89
CA PRO A 287 -19.38 19.64 9.77
C PRO A 287 -20.07 18.53 8.96
N TYR A 288 -19.99 17.31 9.46
CA TYR A 288 -20.56 16.11 8.86
C TYR A 288 -21.19 15.18 9.90
N ASP A 289 -22.10 14.33 9.45
CA ASP A 289 -22.65 13.20 10.20
C ASP A 289 -22.55 11.93 9.35
N TYR A 290 -22.19 10.82 9.99
CA TYR A 290 -22.16 9.51 9.35
C TYR A 290 -23.56 8.90 9.24
N VAL A 291 -23.86 8.33 8.08
CA VAL A 291 -25.11 7.63 7.80
C VAL A 291 -24.77 6.25 7.24
N PRO A 292 -24.85 5.19 8.06
CA PRO A 292 -24.68 3.82 7.59
C PRO A 292 -25.75 3.49 6.55
N VAL A 293 -25.33 2.92 5.43
CA VAL A 293 -26.25 2.52 4.36
C VAL A 293 -26.67 1.09 4.60
N THR A 294 -27.90 0.92 5.09
CA THR A 294 -28.58 -0.37 5.22
C THR A 294 -29.65 -0.50 4.14
N ASP A 295 -29.82 -1.70 3.59
CA ASP A 295 -30.90 -1.97 2.63
C ASP A 295 -32.25 -2.05 3.37
N PRO A 296 -33.27 -1.23 3.01
CA PRO A 296 -34.59 -1.30 3.61
C PRO A 296 -35.41 -2.55 3.24
N ASN A 297 -35.09 -3.22 2.14
CA ASN A 297 -35.98 -4.19 1.48
C ASN A 297 -35.54 -5.66 1.54
N MET A 298 -34.46 -6.00 2.26
CA MET A 298 -34.00 -7.39 2.34
C MET A 298 -33.70 -7.81 3.78
N VAL A 299 -34.50 -8.77 4.27
CA VAL A 299 -34.45 -9.41 5.61
C VAL A 299 -33.19 -10.29 5.79
N THR A 300 -32.33 -10.38 4.79
CA THR A 300 -31.10 -11.19 4.82
C THR A 300 -29.90 -10.36 4.36
N SER A 301 -29.11 -9.89 5.32
CA SER A 301 -27.63 -9.84 5.35
C SER A 301 -26.81 -9.69 4.06
N MET A 302 -27.28 -8.99 3.03
CA MET A 302 -26.45 -8.59 1.89
C MET A 302 -26.27 -7.08 1.87
N THR A 303 -25.02 -6.66 2.08
CA THR A 303 -24.54 -5.28 1.94
C THR A 303 -24.86 -4.78 0.52
N MET A 304 -25.48 -3.60 0.42
CA MET A 304 -25.71 -2.90 -0.85
C MET A 304 -24.40 -2.81 -1.65
N SER A 305 -24.45 -3.10 -2.96
CA SER A 305 -23.24 -3.03 -3.81
C SER A 305 -22.62 -1.63 -3.77
N TYR A 306 -21.29 -1.55 -3.69
CA TYR A 306 -20.54 -0.28 -3.75
C TYR A 306 -20.89 0.56 -4.98
N SER A 307 -21.16 -0.08 -6.12
CA SER A 307 -21.54 0.64 -7.33
C SER A 307 -22.90 1.32 -7.17
N GLU A 308 -23.85 0.69 -6.48
CA GLU A 308 -25.16 1.27 -6.14
C GLU A 308 -25.03 2.37 -5.09
N MET A 309 -24.15 2.21 -4.09
CA MET A 309 -23.87 3.27 -3.12
C MET A 309 -23.29 4.52 -3.79
N CYS A 310 -22.31 4.35 -4.68
CA CYS A 310 -21.77 5.44 -5.48
C CYS A 310 -22.88 6.09 -6.34
N ARG A 311 -23.83 5.30 -6.85
CA ARG A 311 -25.00 5.83 -7.59
C ARG A 311 -25.88 6.70 -6.69
N GLN A 312 -26.07 6.33 -5.42
CA GLN A 312 -26.84 7.14 -4.46
C GLN A 312 -26.14 8.47 -4.11
N VAL A 313 -24.81 8.51 -4.10
CA VAL A 313 -24.04 9.76 -3.99
C VAL A 313 -24.24 10.62 -5.24
N SER A 314 -24.21 10.02 -6.43
CA SER A 314 -24.48 10.73 -7.70
C SER A 314 -25.90 11.33 -7.73
N LEU A 315 -26.89 10.61 -7.20
CA LEU A 315 -28.27 11.07 -7.03
C LEU A 315 -28.46 12.09 -5.88
N LYS A 316 -27.39 12.50 -5.19
CA LYS A 316 -27.39 13.46 -4.07
C LYS A 316 -28.27 13.05 -2.90
N LYS A 317 -28.51 11.73 -2.71
CA LYS A 317 -29.13 11.19 -1.49
C LYS A 317 -28.17 11.33 -0.30
N TYR A 318 -26.89 11.12 -0.58
CA TYR A 318 -25.75 11.36 0.32
C TYR A 318 -24.80 12.36 -0.33
N ASP A 319 -24.10 13.13 0.49
CA ASP A 319 -23.22 14.20 0.02
C ASP A 319 -21.79 13.73 -0.23
N ALA A 320 -21.39 12.64 0.41
CA ALA A 320 -20.14 11.93 0.18
C ALA A 320 -20.31 10.47 0.63
N MET A 321 -19.36 9.61 0.27
CA MET A 321 -19.23 8.26 0.82
C MET A 321 -17.80 7.98 1.24
N VAL A 322 -17.66 7.36 2.41
CA VAL A 322 -16.38 7.01 3.04
C VAL A 322 -16.38 5.52 3.34
N GLY A 323 -15.27 4.86 3.01
CA GLY A 323 -15.05 3.44 3.27
C GLY A 323 -14.02 2.86 2.31
N ASP A 324 -13.86 1.56 2.37
CA ASP A 324 -13.04 0.68 1.52
C ASP A 324 -13.53 0.63 0.05
N THR A 325 -13.70 1.81 -0.57
CA THR A 325 -14.21 1.94 -1.93
C THR A 325 -13.07 2.08 -2.92
N THR A 326 -12.87 1.05 -3.73
CA THR A 326 -11.86 1.07 -4.78
C THR A 326 -12.25 1.99 -5.93
N ILE A 327 -11.30 2.81 -6.36
CA ILE A 327 -11.41 3.65 -7.56
C ILE A 327 -11.32 2.76 -8.80
N ILE A 328 -12.43 2.67 -9.54
CA ILE A 328 -12.54 1.92 -10.80
C ILE A 328 -13.26 2.74 -11.87
N ILE A 329 -12.98 2.44 -13.15
CA ILE A 329 -13.53 3.18 -14.28
C ILE A 329 -15.06 3.19 -14.31
N ASN A 330 -15.71 2.07 -13.97
CA ASN A 330 -17.17 1.99 -14.00
C ASN A 330 -17.80 3.00 -13.02
N ARG A 331 -17.20 3.17 -11.82
CA ARG A 331 -17.69 4.09 -10.79
C ARG A 331 -17.35 5.55 -11.11
N SER A 332 -16.16 5.82 -11.65
CA SER A 332 -15.72 7.19 -11.94
C SER A 332 -16.53 7.90 -13.03
N LEU A 333 -17.35 7.17 -13.79
CA LEU A 333 -18.26 7.76 -14.77
C LEU A 333 -19.30 8.69 -14.11
N TYR A 334 -19.76 8.36 -12.90
CA TYR A 334 -20.89 9.04 -12.24
C TYR A 334 -20.56 9.71 -10.89
N VAL A 335 -19.38 9.44 -10.32
CA VAL A 335 -18.85 10.10 -9.10
C VAL A 335 -17.39 10.50 -9.29
N ASP A 336 -16.95 11.51 -8.55
CA ASP A 336 -15.52 11.87 -8.48
C ASP A 336 -14.91 11.26 -7.22
N PHE A 337 -13.68 10.77 -7.36
CA PHE A 337 -12.90 10.21 -6.26
C PHE A 337 -11.81 11.19 -5.83
N THR A 338 -11.45 11.14 -4.56
CA THR A 338 -10.22 11.77 -4.07
C THR A 338 -8.99 10.99 -4.53
N LEU A 339 -7.80 11.55 -4.29
CA LEU A 339 -6.58 10.75 -4.31
C LEU A 339 -6.71 9.53 -3.40
N PRO A 340 -6.12 8.39 -3.77
CA PRO A 340 -6.20 7.20 -2.95
C PRO A 340 -5.38 7.36 -1.68
N TYR A 341 -5.91 6.84 -0.58
CA TYR A 341 -5.24 6.85 0.73
C TYR A 341 -4.68 5.49 1.12
N THR A 342 -4.81 4.48 0.25
CA THR A 342 -4.23 3.14 0.44
C THR A 342 -3.46 2.67 -0.79
N GLU A 343 -2.62 1.66 -0.59
CA GLU A 343 -1.95 0.95 -1.67
C GLU A 343 -2.94 0.39 -2.68
N SER A 344 -2.60 0.58 -3.95
CA SER A 344 -3.45 0.20 -5.07
C SER A 344 -3.02 -1.13 -5.67
N GLY A 345 -3.95 -2.08 -5.72
CA GLY A 345 -3.79 -3.28 -6.53
C GLY A 345 -4.47 -4.51 -5.95
N VAL A 346 -4.63 -5.52 -6.80
CA VAL A 346 -5.12 -6.85 -6.45
C VAL A 346 -3.98 -7.85 -6.64
N GLN A 347 -3.82 -8.76 -5.70
CA GLN A 347 -2.81 -9.83 -5.75
C GLN A 347 -3.41 -11.14 -5.21
N MET A 348 -2.68 -12.24 -5.31
CA MET A 348 -3.11 -13.51 -4.75
C MET A 348 -2.28 -13.95 -3.54
N VAL A 349 -2.95 -14.56 -2.57
CA VAL A 349 -2.33 -15.29 -1.47
C VAL A 349 -2.51 -16.79 -1.68
N VAL A 350 -1.43 -17.54 -1.45
CA VAL A 350 -1.38 -19.00 -1.61
C VAL A 350 -0.77 -19.66 -0.38
N PRO A 351 -1.11 -20.92 -0.07
CA PRO A 351 -0.41 -21.67 0.96
C PRO A 351 1.02 -21.98 0.53
N MET A 352 1.93 -21.99 1.50
CA MET A 352 3.32 -22.44 1.33
C MET A 352 3.39 -23.97 1.25
N LYS A 353 4.37 -24.49 0.50
CA LYS A 353 4.52 -25.93 0.26
C LYS A 353 5.36 -26.61 1.37
N GLU A 354 4.73 -27.35 2.26
CA GLU A 354 5.42 -28.16 3.28
C GLU A 354 5.86 -29.54 2.73
N ASN A 355 6.92 -29.58 1.93
CA ASN A 355 7.29 -30.81 1.20
C ASN A 355 8.49 -31.60 1.75
N TRP A 356 9.24 -31.06 2.71
CA TRP A 356 10.49 -31.69 3.13
C TRP A 356 10.33 -32.74 4.24
N SER A 357 9.48 -32.51 5.24
CA SER A 357 9.40 -33.36 6.44
C SER A 357 8.72 -34.73 6.25
N LYS A 358 8.03 -34.97 5.12
CA LYS A 358 7.23 -36.19 4.91
C LYS A 358 7.84 -37.24 3.97
N ASN A 359 8.89 -36.89 3.23
CA ASN A 359 9.47 -37.81 2.24
C ASN A 359 10.49 -38.76 2.90
N LEU A 360 10.26 -40.08 2.87
CA LEU A 360 11.22 -41.05 3.42
C LEU A 360 12.60 -41.00 2.74
N TRP A 361 12.64 -40.62 1.46
CA TRP A 361 13.83 -40.65 0.60
C TRP A 361 14.53 -39.29 0.48
N VAL A 362 14.32 -38.37 1.44
CA VAL A 362 14.95 -37.03 1.42
C VAL A 362 16.47 -37.11 1.27
N PHE A 363 17.14 -38.10 1.86
CA PHE A 363 18.59 -38.26 1.77
C PHE A 363 19.12 -38.58 0.35
N LEU A 364 18.28 -39.02 -0.59
CA LEU A 364 18.69 -39.24 -2.00
C LEU A 364 18.53 -37.99 -2.87
N LYS A 365 17.77 -36.98 -2.42
CA LYS A 365 17.51 -35.74 -3.19
C LYS A 365 18.70 -34.82 -3.47
N PRO A 366 19.80 -34.79 -2.68
CA PRO A 366 20.92 -33.88 -2.96
C PRO A 366 21.61 -34.14 -4.30
N ILE A 367 21.40 -35.31 -4.89
CA ILE A 367 22.01 -35.74 -6.16
C ILE A 367 20.90 -36.21 -7.10
N ASP A 368 20.98 -35.82 -8.38
CA ASP A 368 20.02 -36.24 -9.39
C ASP A 368 20.00 -37.77 -9.60
N PRO A 369 18.85 -38.38 -9.86
CA PRO A 369 18.74 -39.82 -10.12
C PRO A 369 19.65 -40.32 -11.26
N ASN A 370 19.82 -39.50 -12.30
CA ASN A 370 20.72 -39.81 -13.41
C ASN A 370 22.19 -39.85 -12.97
N LEU A 371 22.58 -38.95 -12.06
CA LEU A 371 23.93 -38.92 -11.51
C LEU A 371 24.16 -40.08 -10.55
N TRP A 372 23.16 -40.47 -9.74
CA TRP A 372 23.20 -41.69 -8.94
C TRP A 372 23.44 -42.95 -9.80
N ALA A 373 22.73 -43.07 -10.93
CA ALA A 373 22.92 -44.17 -11.86
C ALA A 373 24.33 -44.16 -12.48
N ALA A 374 24.85 -42.99 -12.84
CA ALA A 374 26.21 -42.85 -13.36
C ALA A 374 27.27 -43.25 -12.32
N ILE A 375 27.11 -42.83 -11.05
CA ILE A 375 28.00 -43.23 -9.95
C ILE A 375 28.01 -44.75 -9.78
N LEU A 376 26.83 -45.39 -9.80
CA LEU A 376 26.71 -46.83 -9.72
C LEU A 376 27.39 -47.53 -10.92
N ALA A 377 27.22 -47.00 -12.13
CA ALA A 377 27.86 -47.54 -13.33
C ALA A 377 29.39 -47.44 -13.27
N VAL A 378 29.92 -46.28 -12.85
CA VAL A 378 31.37 -46.08 -12.68
C VAL A 378 31.91 -46.99 -11.57
N PHE A 379 31.21 -47.16 -10.46
CA PHE A 379 31.57 -48.09 -9.37
C PHE A 379 31.68 -49.55 -9.85
N LEU A 380 30.69 -50.02 -10.62
CA LEU A 380 30.71 -51.36 -11.18
C LEU A 380 31.84 -51.52 -12.22
N PHE A 381 32.07 -50.49 -13.04
CA PHE A 381 33.12 -50.49 -14.05
C PHE A 381 34.53 -50.52 -13.43
N THR A 382 34.81 -49.67 -12.44
CA THR A 382 36.11 -49.68 -11.73
C THR A 382 36.33 -51.03 -11.03
N GLY A 383 35.29 -51.58 -10.40
CA GLY A 383 35.37 -52.90 -9.79
C GLY A 383 35.65 -54.01 -10.79
N PHE A 384 35.03 -53.96 -11.97
CA PHE A 384 35.31 -54.89 -13.07
C PHE A 384 36.74 -54.76 -13.60
N VAL A 385 37.26 -53.53 -13.77
CA VAL A 385 38.64 -53.30 -14.23
C VAL A 385 39.64 -53.86 -13.23
N ILE A 386 39.45 -53.60 -11.92
CA ILE A 386 40.33 -54.14 -10.86
C ILE A 386 40.27 -55.67 -10.84
N TRP A 387 39.07 -56.26 -10.94
CA TRP A 387 38.91 -57.71 -11.04
C TRP A 387 39.62 -58.29 -12.27
N LEU A 388 39.41 -57.71 -13.46
CA LEU A 388 40.00 -58.18 -14.71
C LEU A 388 41.53 -58.23 -14.65
N VAL A 389 42.13 -57.21 -14.02
CA VAL A 389 43.58 -57.04 -13.93
C VAL A 389 44.20 -57.92 -12.84
N GLU A 390 43.55 -58.09 -11.68
CA GLU A 390 44.09 -58.82 -10.53
C GLU A 390 43.67 -60.30 -10.40
N ARG A 391 42.68 -60.76 -11.19
CA ARG A 391 42.12 -62.13 -11.10
C ARG A 391 43.14 -63.27 -11.25
N LYS A 392 44.29 -63.03 -11.88
CA LYS A 392 45.32 -64.06 -12.14
C LYS A 392 46.42 -64.14 -11.07
N ASP A 393 46.69 -63.06 -10.33
CA ASP A 393 47.96 -62.90 -9.57
C ASP A 393 47.79 -62.76 -8.05
N SER A 394 46.55 -62.74 -7.55
CA SER A 394 46.26 -62.53 -6.13
C SER A 394 45.49 -63.70 -5.53
N ARG A 395 45.88 -64.13 -4.32
CA ARG A 395 45.12 -65.10 -3.52
C ARG A 395 43.79 -64.53 -3.00
N TYR A 396 43.61 -63.20 -3.04
CA TYR A 396 42.41 -62.50 -2.55
C TYR A 396 41.33 -62.34 -3.64
N PHE A 397 41.74 -62.18 -4.91
CA PHE A 397 40.83 -62.15 -6.07
C PHE A 397 40.83 -63.47 -6.87
N GLY A 398 41.49 -64.53 -6.37
CA GLY A 398 41.48 -65.89 -6.93
C GLY A 398 40.57 -66.85 -6.16
N GLY A 399 40.04 -67.89 -6.83
CA GLY A 399 39.15 -68.90 -6.25
C GLY A 399 37.90 -69.19 -7.11
N SER A 400 36.84 -69.78 -6.53
CA SER A 400 35.52 -69.93 -7.20
C SER A 400 34.95 -68.57 -7.64
N THR A 401 34.33 -68.50 -8.83
CA THR A 401 33.83 -67.27 -9.48
C THR A 401 32.94 -66.42 -8.56
N GLY A 402 32.10 -67.04 -7.74
CA GLY A 402 31.26 -66.33 -6.77
C GLY A 402 32.04 -65.65 -5.64
N LYS A 403 33.08 -66.32 -5.12
CA LYS A 403 33.94 -65.78 -4.05
C LYS A 403 34.78 -64.60 -4.53
N GLN A 404 35.20 -64.62 -5.80
CA GLN A 404 35.95 -63.52 -6.42
C GLN A 404 35.11 -62.25 -6.55
N LEU A 405 33.86 -62.39 -7.03
CA LEU A 405 32.94 -61.26 -7.18
C LEU A 405 32.62 -60.61 -5.83
N VAL A 406 32.34 -61.42 -4.79
CA VAL A 406 32.06 -60.92 -3.44
C VAL A 406 33.29 -60.19 -2.85
N ASN A 407 34.49 -60.76 -2.96
CA ASN A 407 35.70 -60.11 -2.46
C ASN A 407 36.03 -58.81 -3.21
N THR A 408 35.75 -58.76 -4.52
CA THR A 408 35.97 -57.56 -5.34
C THR A 408 34.94 -56.49 -5.01
N ALA A 409 33.66 -56.85 -4.88
CA ALA A 409 32.63 -55.92 -4.46
C ALA A 409 32.90 -55.36 -3.05
N TYR A 410 33.34 -56.21 -2.11
CA TYR A 410 33.72 -55.80 -0.76
C TYR A 410 34.92 -54.84 -0.78
N PHE A 411 35.95 -55.13 -1.57
CA PHE A 411 37.12 -54.25 -1.70
C PHE A 411 36.76 -52.88 -2.31
N ASN A 412 35.94 -52.85 -3.37
CA ASN A 412 35.49 -51.58 -3.97
C ASN A 412 34.60 -50.79 -3.01
N PHE A 413 33.75 -51.47 -2.23
CA PHE A 413 32.92 -50.84 -1.21
C PHE A 413 33.76 -50.25 -0.07
N GLN A 414 34.81 -50.96 0.37
CA GLN A 414 35.77 -50.39 1.34
C GLN A 414 36.46 -49.14 0.79
N ALA A 415 36.90 -49.19 -0.48
CA ALA A 415 37.55 -48.05 -1.13
C ALA A 415 36.62 -46.83 -1.34
N LEU A 416 35.30 -47.02 -1.32
CA LEU A 416 34.31 -45.94 -1.35
C LEU A 416 34.23 -45.19 -0.01
N ILE A 417 34.43 -45.87 1.12
CA ILE A 417 34.25 -45.30 2.48
C ILE A 417 35.58 -44.80 3.07
N SER A 418 36.71 -45.48 2.77
CA SER A 418 38.01 -45.12 3.33
C SER A 418 39.16 -45.66 2.47
N VAL A 419 40.32 -45.01 2.55
CA VAL A 419 41.56 -45.50 1.92
C VAL A 419 41.91 -46.87 2.53
N PRO A 420 42.01 -47.95 1.74
CA PRO A 420 42.34 -49.27 2.27
C PRO A 420 43.72 -49.26 2.94
N LYS A 421 43.79 -49.68 4.22
CA LYS A 421 45.05 -49.73 5.00
C LYS A 421 46.12 -50.60 4.35
N ASP A 422 45.70 -51.67 3.68
CA ASP A 422 46.55 -52.52 2.84
C ASP A 422 45.94 -52.62 1.43
N PRO A 423 46.45 -51.88 0.43
CA PRO A 423 45.99 -52.03 -0.94
C PRO A 423 46.46 -53.40 -1.47
N LYS A 424 45.60 -54.41 -1.40
CA LYS A 424 45.84 -55.79 -1.87
C LYS A 424 45.99 -55.92 -3.40
N VAL A 425 46.18 -54.80 -4.09
CA VAL A 425 46.40 -54.65 -5.55
C VAL A 425 47.90 -54.58 -5.83
N LYS A 426 48.39 -55.49 -6.67
CA LYS A 426 49.82 -55.59 -6.98
C LYS A 426 50.19 -54.76 -8.22
N LYS A 427 49.32 -54.70 -9.23
CA LYS A 427 49.63 -54.12 -10.55
C LYS A 427 49.46 -52.60 -10.57
N TRP A 428 50.32 -51.92 -11.34
CA TRP A 428 50.29 -50.46 -11.51
C TRP A 428 48.94 -49.96 -12.07
N LEU A 429 48.37 -50.67 -13.05
CA LEU A 429 47.10 -50.29 -13.67
C LEU A 429 45.94 -50.31 -12.66
N SER A 430 45.90 -51.30 -11.77
CA SER A 430 44.92 -51.40 -10.69
C SER A 430 45.12 -50.29 -9.64
N LYS A 431 46.38 -49.96 -9.32
CA LYS A 431 46.70 -48.86 -8.39
C LYS A 431 46.23 -47.52 -8.96
N PHE A 432 46.46 -47.26 -10.24
CA PHE A 432 45.98 -46.05 -10.91
C PHE A 432 44.45 -45.97 -10.95
N ALA A 433 43.77 -47.06 -11.32
CA ALA A 433 42.31 -47.13 -11.31
C ALA A 433 41.73 -46.88 -9.90
N LEU A 434 42.36 -47.45 -8.86
CA LEU A 434 41.98 -47.26 -7.47
C LEU A 434 42.20 -45.82 -6.99
N ILE A 435 43.32 -45.18 -7.33
CA ILE A 435 43.59 -43.78 -6.97
C ILE A 435 42.55 -42.85 -7.59
N ASN A 436 42.23 -43.02 -8.88
CA ASN A 436 41.20 -42.23 -9.55
C ASN A 436 39.81 -42.45 -8.92
N TRP A 437 39.48 -43.69 -8.57
CA TRP A 437 38.22 -44.00 -7.90
C TRP A 437 38.12 -43.35 -6.51
N ILE A 438 39.17 -43.44 -5.70
CA ILE A 438 39.22 -42.83 -4.36
C ILE A 438 39.10 -41.30 -4.47
N LEU A 439 39.77 -40.67 -5.43
CA LEU A 439 39.68 -39.21 -5.66
C LEU A 439 38.26 -38.79 -6.06
N LEU A 440 37.62 -39.54 -6.96
CA LEU A 440 36.24 -39.30 -7.36
C LEU A 440 35.26 -39.50 -6.20
N ALA A 441 35.40 -40.59 -5.44
CA ALA A 441 34.57 -40.89 -4.27
C ALA A 441 34.68 -39.78 -3.20
N TRP A 442 35.90 -39.32 -2.91
CA TRP A 442 36.13 -38.23 -1.98
C TRP A 442 35.48 -36.92 -2.43
N LEU A 443 35.59 -36.57 -3.71
CA LEU A 443 34.93 -35.40 -4.28
C LEU A 443 33.40 -35.50 -4.18
N LEU A 444 32.84 -36.67 -4.51
CA LEU A 444 31.39 -36.93 -4.41
C LEU A 444 30.90 -36.82 -2.96
N GLU A 445 31.66 -37.30 -1.98
CA GLU A 445 31.35 -37.15 -0.56
C GLU A 445 31.26 -35.67 -0.15
N LYS A 446 32.24 -34.85 -0.57
CA LYS A 446 32.23 -33.40 -0.28
C LYS A 446 31.07 -32.68 -0.94
N LEU A 447 30.78 -32.99 -2.20
CA LEU A 447 29.65 -32.39 -2.92
C LEU A 447 28.30 -32.81 -2.33
N TYR A 448 28.17 -34.07 -1.93
CA TYR A 448 26.98 -34.57 -1.24
C TYR A 448 26.77 -33.86 0.09
N SER A 449 27.81 -33.76 0.93
CA SER A 449 27.73 -33.07 2.22
C SER A 449 27.38 -31.60 2.05
N ALA A 450 28.02 -30.89 1.11
CA ALA A 450 27.73 -29.47 0.89
C ALA A 450 26.29 -29.24 0.40
N SER A 451 25.81 -30.07 -0.51
CA SER A 451 24.45 -29.98 -1.05
C SER A 451 23.39 -30.33 -0.01
N LEU A 452 23.63 -31.39 0.78
CA LEU A 452 22.76 -31.76 1.89
C LEU A 452 22.70 -30.66 2.95
N THR A 453 23.85 -30.09 3.35
CA THR A 453 23.90 -28.98 4.31
C THR A 453 23.18 -27.75 3.78
N SER A 454 23.40 -27.34 2.52
CA SER A 454 22.68 -26.21 1.90
C SER A 454 21.17 -26.43 1.86
N MET A 455 20.72 -27.64 1.55
CA MET A 455 19.30 -27.98 1.56
C MET A 455 18.70 -28.03 2.98
N MET A 456 19.46 -28.42 4.01
CA MET A 456 18.97 -28.43 5.40
C MET A 456 18.94 -27.05 6.04
N THR A 457 19.85 -26.15 5.65
CA THR A 457 19.91 -24.79 6.20
C THR A 457 18.90 -23.85 5.55
N VAL A 458 18.62 -24.00 4.26
CA VAL A 458 17.62 -23.19 3.56
C VAL A 458 16.28 -23.93 3.59
N ARG A 459 15.41 -23.61 4.56
CA ARG A 459 13.97 -23.90 4.40
C ARG A 459 13.48 -23.11 3.19
N GLN A 460 13.50 -23.71 2.00
CA GLN A 460 12.87 -23.13 0.83
C GLN A 460 11.35 -23.17 1.02
N LEU A 461 10.79 -22.10 1.56
CA LEU A 461 9.35 -21.86 1.59
C LEU A 461 8.91 -21.51 0.15
N GLN A 462 8.76 -22.54 -0.69
CA GLN A 462 8.24 -22.35 -2.03
C GLN A 462 6.72 -22.18 -1.99
N PRO A 463 6.14 -21.21 -2.73
CA PRO A 463 4.70 -21.12 -2.88
C PRO A 463 4.14 -22.36 -3.58
N THR A 464 2.92 -22.77 -3.25
CA THR A 464 2.26 -23.90 -3.92
C THR A 464 2.02 -23.61 -5.40
N VAL A 465 1.72 -22.35 -5.74
CA VAL A 465 1.49 -21.86 -7.11
C VAL A 465 2.18 -20.51 -7.29
N ALA A 466 2.90 -20.34 -8.40
CA ALA A 466 3.71 -19.14 -8.64
C ALA A 466 2.97 -18.04 -9.41
N ASP A 467 2.05 -18.42 -10.31
CA ASP A 467 1.37 -17.47 -11.20
C ASP A 467 -0.08 -17.90 -11.53
N LEU A 468 -0.89 -16.92 -11.94
CA LEU A 468 -2.28 -17.13 -12.34
C LEU A 468 -2.39 -18.07 -13.55
N ASN A 469 -1.48 -17.98 -14.52
CA ASN A 469 -1.50 -18.86 -15.69
C ASN A 469 -1.37 -20.35 -15.30
N GLN A 470 -0.63 -20.63 -14.23
CA GLN A 470 -0.49 -21.98 -13.70
C GLN A 470 -1.81 -22.48 -13.09
N LEU A 471 -2.56 -21.62 -12.39
CA LEU A 471 -3.89 -21.94 -11.85
C LEU A 471 -4.89 -22.27 -12.97
N ILE A 472 -4.88 -21.46 -14.04
CA ILE A 472 -5.76 -21.64 -15.20
C ILE A 472 -5.45 -22.96 -15.91
N ASN A 473 -4.17 -23.22 -16.19
CA ASN A 473 -3.74 -24.44 -16.88
C ASN A 473 -4.01 -25.71 -16.06
N ASN A 474 -3.91 -25.64 -14.73
CA ASN A 474 -4.23 -26.76 -13.84
C ASN A 474 -5.75 -26.96 -13.65
N GLY A 475 -6.58 -25.99 -14.06
CA GLY A 475 -8.02 -26.02 -13.83
C GLY A 475 -8.41 -25.88 -12.36
N ASP A 476 -7.60 -25.17 -11.56
CA ASP A 476 -7.81 -24.99 -10.13
C ASP A 476 -8.95 -23.99 -9.80
N TYR A 477 -9.59 -24.17 -8.65
CA TYR A 477 -10.58 -23.21 -8.13
C TYR A 477 -9.89 -21.99 -7.51
N ILE A 478 -10.37 -20.81 -7.88
CA ILE A 478 -9.86 -19.51 -7.44
C ILE A 478 -10.90 -18.83 -6.57
N GLY A 479 -10.47 -18.29 -5.43
CA GLY A 479 -11.34 -17.57 -4.53
C GLY A 479 -11.18 -16.06 -4.61
N TYR A 480 -12.24 -15.33 -4.27
CA TYR A 480 -12.25 -13.87 -4.19
C TYR A 480 -13.22 -13.38 -3.10
N GLN A 481 -13.12 -12.12 -2.70
CA GLN A 481 -14.01 -11.56 -1.69
C GLN A 481 -15.45 -11.40 -2.19
N SER A 482 -16.44 -11.85 -1.42
CA SER A 482 -17.87 -11.62 -1.74
C SER A 482 -18.19 -10.12 -1.87
N GLY A 483 -18.86 -9.73 -2.96
CA GLY A 483 -19.22 -8.34 -3.24
C GLY A 483 -18.09 -7.45 -3.76
N SER A 484 -16.90 -8.01 -4.03
CA SER A 484 -15.76 -7.28 -4.59
C SER A 484 -15.79 -7.21 -6.12
N PHE A 485 -15.20 -6.15 -6.68
CA PHE A 485 -14.99 -6.01 -8.13
C PHE A 485 -13.93 -6.99 -8.67
N VAL A 486 -13.19 -7.68 -7.78
CA VAL A 486 -12.21 -8.71 -8.14
C VAL A 486 -12.84 -9.80 -9.03
N ARG A 487 -14.14 -10.09 -8.87
CA ARG A 487 -14.88 -10.99 -9.78
C ARG A 487 -14.79 -10.53 -11.23
N ASP A 488 -15.11 -9.26 -11.49
CA ASP A 488 -15.11 -8.70 -12.84
C ASP A 488 -13.68 -8.61 -13.40
N LEU A 489 -12.70 -8.33 -12.53
CA LEU A 489 -11.28 -8.40 -12.88
C LEU A 489 -10.88 -9.82 -13.31
N LEU A 490 -11.20 -10.86 -12.55
CA LEU A 490 -10.88 -12.25 -12.89
C LEU A 490 -11.54 -12.69 -14.20
N LYS A 491 -12.78 -12.25 -14.47
CA LYS A 491 -13.43 -12.46 -15.77
C LYS A 491 -12.65 -11.82 -16.92
N SER A 492 -12.17 -10.59 -16.74
CA SER A 492 -11.35 -9.90 -17.74
C SER A 492 -10.01 -10.61 -18.03
N LEU A 493 -9.53 -11.41 -17.05
CA LEU A 493 -8.32 -12.23 -17.15
C LEU A 493 -8.57 -13.63 -17.72
N LYS A 494 -9.77 -13.90 -18.26
CA LYS A 494 -10.17 -15.17 -18.89
C LYS A 494 -10.18 -16.37 -17.92
N VAL A 495 -10.46 -16.13 -16.64
CA VAL A 495 -10.75 -17.21 -15.69
C VAL A 495 -12.22 -17.63 -15.86
N ASP A 496 -12.48 -18.94 -15.88
CA ASP A 496 -13.83 -19.49 -16.01
C ASP A 496 -14.69 -19.18 -14.77
N GLU A 497 -15.92 -18.68 -14.97
CA GLU A 497 -16.81 -18.32 -13.86
C GLU A 497 -17.14 -19.52 -12.96
N HIS A 498 -17.26 -20.73 -13.52
CA HIS A 498 -17.53 -21.96 -12.77
C HIS A 498 -16.38 -22.39 -11.84
N LYS A 499 -15.18 -21.83 -12.05
CA LYS A 499 -13.99 -22.08 -11.23
C LYS A 499 -13.74 -20.99 -10.19
N MET A 500 -14.62 -19.98 -10.11
CA MET A 500 -14.54 -18.92 -9.12
C MET A 500 -15.47 -19.21 -7.94
N ARG A 501 -15.00 -18.94 -6.72
CA ARG A 501 -15.80 -19.05 -5.48
C ARG A 501 -15.63 -17.79 -4.64
N ASP A 502 -16.72 -17.28 -4.10
CA ASP A 502 -16.68 -16.12 -3.22
C ASP A 502 -16.58 -16.54 -1.75
N TYR A 503 -15.82 -15.78 -0.97
CA TYR A 503 -15.62 -16.00 0.45
C TYR A 503 -15.61 -14.67 1.21
N SER A 504 -15.95 -14.72 2.49
CA SER A 504 -15.68 -13.62 3.43
C SER A 504 -14.22 -13.67 3.91
N PRO A 505 -13.59 -12.53 4.28
CA PRO A 505 -12.20 -12.49 4.75
C PRO A 505 -11.85 -13.51 5.83
N ASP A 506 -12.75 -13.77 6.77
CA ASP A 506 -12.54 -14.75 7.86
C ASP A 506 -12.46 -16.20 7.37
N GLN A 507 -13.02 -16.51 6.20
CA GLN A 507 -13.07 -17.85 5.63
C GLN A 507 -11.84 -18.17 4.75
N TYR A 508 -10.97 -17.19 4.50
CA TYR A 508 -9.85 -17.34 3.56
C TYR A 508 -8.89 -18.45 3.99
N ALA A 509 -8.53 -18.48 5.28
CA ALA A 509 -7.60 -19.47 5.81
C ALA A 509 -8.15 -20.90 5.68
N ASP A 510 -9.44 -21.10 5.98
CA ASP A 510 -10.08 -22.41 5.87
C ASP A 510 -10.25 -22.85 4.41
N ALA A 511 -10.55 -21.91 3.51
CA ALA A 511 -10.69 -22.19 2.08
C ALA A 511 -9.36 -22.60 1.44
N LEU A 512 -8.27 -21.90 1.79
CA LEU A 512 -6.91 -22.23 1.32
C LEU A 512 -6.41 -23.56 1.92
N LYS A 513 -6.78 -23.87 3.18
CA LYS A 513 -6.40 -25.12 3.85
C LYS A 513 -7.09 -26.35 3.24
N LYS A 514 -8.36 -26.24 2.83
CA LYS A 514 -9.08 -27.33 2.14
C LYS A 514 -8.46 -27.65 0.78
N GLY A 515 -7.98 -26.61 0.08
CA GLY A 515 -7.42 -26.72 -1.26
C GLY A 515 -8.48 -26.87 -2.36
N SER A 516 -8.06 -26.63 -3.59
CA SER A 516 -8.89 -26.56 -4.81
C SER A 516 -9.88 -27.73 -4.95
N TRP A 517 -9.40 -28.97 -4.78
CA TRP A 517 -10.17 -30.18 -5.08
C TRP A 517 -11.05 -30.69 -3.93
N ASN A 518 -10.86 -30.21 -2.69
CA ASN A 518 -11.65 -30.65 -1.51
C ASN A 518 -12.69 -29.61 -1.08
N GLY A 519 -13.27 -28.88 -2.03
CA GLY A 519 -14.28 -27.83 -1.74
C GLY A 519 -13.70 -26.50 -1.25
N GLY A 520 -12.38 -26.30 -1.32
CA GLY A 520 -11.70 -25.03 -1.07
C GLY A 520 -11.22 -24.35 -2.35
N VAL A 521 -10.09 -23.64 -2.27
CA VAL A 521 -9.44 -22.95 -3.40
C VAL A 521 -7.92 -23.12 -3.35
N ALA A 522 -7.26 -23.01 -4.50
CA ALA A 522 -5.79 -23.02 -4.58
C ALA A 522 -5.17 -21.66 -4.21
N ALA A 523 -5.87 -20.57 -4.53
CA ALA A 523 -5.42 -19.20 -4.31
C ALA A 523 -6.62 -18.29 -4.01
N MET A 524 -6.39 -17.27 -3.19
CA MET A 524 -7.34 -16.20 -2.92
C MET A 524 -6.85 -14.89 -3.54
N PHE A 525 -7.66 -14.27 -4.40
CA PHE A 525 -7.39 -12.94 -4.95
C PHE A 525 -8.13 -11.89 -4.17
N ASP A 526 -7.39 -10.87 -3.72
CA ASP A 526 -7.98 -9.74 -3.03
C ASP A 526 -7.11 -8.48 -3.17
N GLU A 527 -7.66 -7.34 -2.75
CA GLU A 527 -6.93 -6.08 -2.71
C GLU A 527 -5.82 -6.12 -1.66
N ILE A 528 -4.69 -5.47 -1.97
CA ILE A 528 -3.49 -5.48 -1.11
C ILE A 528 -3.79 -5.11 0.35
N PRO A 529 -4.62 -4.10 0.67
CA PRO A 529 -4.94 -3.80 2.07
C PRO A 529 -5.56 -4.98 2.83
N TYR A 530 -6.48 -5.74 2.23
CA TYR A 530 -7.04 -6.94 2.87
C TYR A 530 -6.01 -8.05 3.02
N LEU A 531 -5.14 -8.23 2.01
CA LEU A 531 -4.05 -9.22 2.09
C LEU A 531 -3.05 -8.87 3.19
N LYS A 532 -2.75 -7.59 3.43
CA LYS A 532 -1.90 -7.16 4.55
C LYS A 532 -2.49 -7.58 5.90
N VAL A 533 -3.80 -7.37 6.11
CA VAL A 533 -4.51 -7.81 7.32
C VAL A 533 -4.50 -9.33 7.47
N PHE A 534 -4.71 -10.06 6.37
CA PHE A 534 -4.66 -11.51 6.38
C PHE A 534 -3.25 -12.02 6.73
N MET A 535 -2.22 -11.44 6.12
CA MET A 535 -0.82 -11.79 6.35
C MET A 535 -0.35 -11.46 7.76
N SER A 536 -0.85 -10.39 8.39
CA SER A 536 -0.51 -10.07 9.79
C SER A 536 -0.95 -11.17 10.77
N THR A 537 -1.95 -11.98 10.39
CA THR A 537 -2.48 -13.07 11.21
C THR A 537 -1.96 -14.46 10.77
N TYR A 538 -1.76 -14.68 9.45
CA TYR A 538 -1.50 -16.01 8.87
C TYR A 538 -0.17 -16.16 8.09
N CYS A 539 0.83 -15.29 8.32
CA CYS A 539 2.09 -15.29 7.56
C CYS A 539 2.97 -16.55 7.64
N ARG A 540 2.75 -17.46 8.60
CA ARG A 540 3.59 -18.67 8.74
C ARG A 540 3.38 -19.69 7.62
N ASN A 541 2.14 -19.81 7.14
CA ASN A 541 1.75 -20.89 6.23
C ASN A 541 1.30 -20.36 4.86
N HIS A 542 1.27 -19.04 4.67
CA HIS A 542 0.76 -18.40 3.47
C HIS A 542 1.73 -17.33 2.99
N THR A 543 1.74 -17.11 1.68
CA THR A 543 2.57 -16.09 1.05
C THR A 543 1.80 -15.41 -0.07
N VAL A 544 2.11 -14.13 -0.28
CA VAL A 544 1.53 -13.33 -1.36
C VAL A 544 2.45 -13.43 -2.58
N VAL A 545 1.89 -13.81 -3.72
CA VAL A 545 2.63 -14.15 -4.95
C VAL A 545 1.89 -13.70 -6.20
N GLY A 546 2.61 -13.71 -7.34
CA GLY A 546 2.08 -13.28 -8.62
C GLY A 546 2.18 -11.76 -8.84
N ARG A 547 1.82 -11.33 -10.05
CA ARG A 547 1.84 -9.91 -10.43
C ARG A 547 0.76 -9.12 -9.70
N VAL A 548 1.07 -7.86 -9.39
CA VAL A 548 0.08 -6.91 -8.88
C VAL A 548 -0.75 -6.37 -10.03
N TYR A 549 -2.06 -6.62 -9.99
CA TYR A 549 -3.02 -6.02 -10.92
C TYR A 549 -3.34 -4.62 -10.44
N LYS A 550 -2.80 -3.60 -11.11
CA LYS A 550 -2.96 -2.20 -10.71
C LYS A 550 -4.43 -1.78 -10.74
N THR A 551 -4.89 -1.21 -9.63
CA THR A 551 -6.19 -0.54 -9.50
C THR A 551 -5.97 0.90 -9.05
N GLY A 552 -7.02 1.65 -8.74
CA GLY A 552 -6.87 3.01 -8.24
C GLY A 552 -6.76 3.14 -6.71
N GLY A 553 -6.79 2.04 -5.95
CA GLY A 553 -6.75 2.07 -4.47
C GLY A 553 -8.06 2.55 -3.84
N PHE A 554 -8.10 2.70 -2.51
CA PHE A 554 -9.28 3.23 -1.82
C PHE A 554 -9.31 4.75 -1.88
N GLY A 555 -10.45 5.33 -2.27
CA GLY A 555 -10.67 6.77 -2.33
C GLY A 555 -12.03 7.16 -1.77
N PHE A 556 -12.13 8.36 -1.20
CA PHE A 556 -13.41 8.91 -0.77
C PHE A 556 -14.20 9.37 -1.98
N VAL A 557 -15.52 9.22 -1.91
CA VAL A 557 -16.41 9.43 -3.05
C VAL A 557 -17.20 10.72 -2.84
N PHE A 558 -17.23 11.56 -3.86
CA PHE A 558 -18.02 12.78 -3.89
C PHE A 558 -18.87 12.85 -5.17
N PRO A 559 -19.97 13.63 -5.16
CA PRO A 559 -20.71 13.94 -6.37
C PRO A 559 -19.80 14.61 -7.41
N LYS A 560 -20.05 14.31 -8.68
CA LYS A 560 -19.26 14.84 -9.80
C LYS A 560 -19.22 16.37 -9.79
N GLY A 561 -18.03 16.94 -9.91
CA GLY A 561 -17.77 18.39 -9.83
C GLY A 561 -17.74 18.97 -8.42
N SER A 562 -17.67 18.13 -7.37
CA SER A 562 -17.61 18.62 -5.99
C SER A 562 -16.31 19.41 -5.74
N PRO A 563 -16.39 20.64 -5.20
CA PRO A 563 -15.22 21.45 -4.90
C PRO A 563 -14.37 20.89 -3.76
N LEU A 564 -14.93 19.98 -2.94
CA LEU A 564 -14.22 19.36 -1.81
C LEU A 564 -13.14 18.39 -2.27
N VAL A 565 -13.27 17.79 -3.46
CA VAL A 565 -12.38 16.70 -3.91
C VAL A 565 -10.92 17.14 -3.94
N ALA A 566 -10.63 18.33 -4.46
CA ALA A 566 -9.27 18.85 -4.55
C ALA A 566 -8.66 19.18 -3.18
N ASP A 567 -9.46 19.75 -2.27
CA ASP A 567 -9.01 20.10 -0.92
C ASP A 567 -8.79 18.85 -0.06
N VAL A 568 -9.75 17.93 -0.07
CA VAL A 568 -9.66 16.65 0.64
C VAL A 568 -8.49 15.82 0.10
N SER A 569 -8.25 15.80 -1.21
CA SER A 569 -7.09 15.11 -1.79
C SER A 569 -5.76 15.67 -1.30
N ARG A 570 -5.64 16.99 -1.14
CA ARG A 570 -4.44 17.61 -0.55
C ARG A 570 -4.30 17.29 0.94
N ALA A 571 -5.41 17.24 1.67
CA ALA A 571 -5.41 16.84 3.08
C ALA A 571 -5.04 15.35 3.26
N ILE A 572 -5.47 14.46 2.36
CA ILE A 572 -5.04 13.06 2.31
C ILE A 572 -3.52 12.98 2.25
N LEU A 573 -2.89 13.70 1.29
CA LEU A 573 -1.43 13.70 1.17
C LEU A 573 -0.74 14.12 2.46
N LYS A 574 -1.23 15.17 3.14
CA LYS A 574 -0.67 15.59 4.43
C LYS A 574 -0.76 14.51 5.51
N VAL A 575 -1.87 13.78 5.57
CA VAL A 575 -2.07 12.70 6.55
C VAL A 575 -1.20 11.49 6.23
N THR A 576 -1.11 11.11 4.94
CA THR A 576 -0.35 9.94 4.49
C THR A 576 1.16 10.16 4.47
N GLU A 577 1.63 11.39 4.29
CA GLU A 577 3.05 11.74 4.33
C GLU A 577 3.56 12.06 5.76
N GLY A 578 2.64 12.23 6.72
CA GLY A 578 2.97 12.52 8.13
C GLY A 578 2.90 11.29 9.05
N ASP A 579 3.29 11.45 10.31
CA ASP A 579 3.33 10.36 11.30
C ASP A 579 1.93 9.82 11.69
N ARG A 580 0.88 10.56 11.34
CA ARG A 580 -0.50 10.25 11.72
C ARG A 580 -0.98 8.95 11.08
N ILE A 581 -0.62 8.69 9.82
CA ILE A 581 -0.97 7.42 9.16
C ILE A 581 -0.36 6.22 9.88
N VAL A 582 0.89 6.31 10.34
CA VAL A 582 1.58 5.24 11.06
C VAL A 582 0.85 4.90 12.35
N SER A 583 0.36 5.92 13.07
CA SER A 583 -0.43 5.71 14.30
C SER A 583 -1.76 4.99 14.03
N ILE A 584 -2.43 5.33 12.93
CA ILE A 584 -3.70 4.72 12.52
C ILE A 584 -3.46 3.27 12.04
N GLU A 585 -2.43 3.03 11.22
CA GLU A 585 -2.06 1.70 10.76
C GLU A 585 -1.71 0.78 11.92
N ARG A 586 -0.90 1.23 12.88
CA ARG A 586 -0.59 0.47 14.09
C ARG A 586 -1.84 0.12 14.90
N LYS A 587 -2.80 1.05 15.02
CA LYS A 587 -4.06 0.82 15.75
C LYS A 587 -4.90 -0.30 15.12
N TRP A 588 -4.99 -0.37 13.80
CA TRP A 588 -5.89 -1.29 13.10
C TRP A 588 -5.24 -2.60 12.63
N PHE A 589 -3.94 -2.57 12.32
CA PHE A 589 -3.18 -3.69 11.77
C PHE A 589 -2.19 -4.29 12.77
N GLY A 590 -1.92 -3.61 13.90
CA GLY A 590 -0.90 -4.00 14.87
C GLY A 590 0.51 -3.63 14.41
N ASP A 591 1.51 -3.92 15.23
CA ASP A 591 2.91 -3.76 14.80
C ASP A 591 3.28 -4.86 13.79
N GLU A 592 3.99 -4.50 12.71
CA GLU A 592 4.54 -5.42 11.69
C GLU A 592 5.48 -6.52 12.27
N VAL A 593 5.74 -6.47 13.57
CA VAL A 593 6.66 -7.31 14.33
C VAL A 593 6.19 -8.77 14.37
N ALA A 594 4.91 -9.10 14.22
CA ALA A 594 4.45 -10.49 14.32
C ALA A 594 5.09 -11.45 13.29
N CYS A 595 5.40 -10.96 12.09
CA CYS A 595 6.03 -11.78 11.04
C CYS A 595 7.53 -11.50 10.90
N ASN A 596 7.98 -10.25 11.10
CA ASN A 596 9.40 -9.90 11.02
C ASN A 596 10.22 -10.40 12.21
N SER A 597 9.63 -10.50 13.41
CA SER A 597 10.34 -11.08 14.57
C SER A 597 10.65 -12.56 14.40
N GLN A 598 9.93 -13.29 13.55
CA GLN A 598 10.21 -14.69 13.23
C GLN A 598 10.95 -14.91 11.91
N ALA A 599 11.11 -13.89 11.07
CA ALA A 599 12.11 -13.89 10.01
C ALA A 599 13.52 -13.60 10.56
N ASN A 600 13.61 -12.75 11.60
CA ASN A 600 14.86 -12.42 12.29
C ASN A 600 15.20 -13.35 13.46
N ILE A 601 14.22 -14.10 14.01
CA ILE A 601 14.54 -15.41 14.58
C ILE A 601 14.77 -16.31 13.38
N ILE A 602 15.99 -16.27 12.86
CA ILE A 602 16.62 -17.50 12.40
C ILE A 602 16.35 -18.49 13.53
N GLU A 603 15.29 -19.30 13.42
CA GLU A 603 15.16 -20.50 14.26
C GLU A 603 16.54 -21.14 14.15
N PRO A 604 17.26 -21.34 15.27
CA PRO A 604 18.62 -21.85 15.23
C PRO A 604 18.60 -23.08 14.34
N GLY A 605 19.47 -23.07 13.34
CA GLY A 605 19.45 -24.01 12.23
C GLY A 605 19.08 -25.41 12.67
N SER A 606 17.97 -25.91 12.12
CA SER A 606 17.68 -27.34 11.93
C SER A 606 18.15 -28.26 13.07
N VAL A 607 17.30 -28.50 14.07
CA VAL A 607 17.40 -29.79 14.79
C VAL A 607 17.07 -30.87 13.76
N ILE A 608 18.04 -31.75 13.47
CA ILE A 608 17.81 -32.95 12.65
C ILE A 608 16.70 -33.75 13.33
N THR A 609 15.51 -33.74 12.73
CA THR A 609 14.34 -34.39 13.32
C THR A 609 14.29 -35.85 12.91
N TRP A 610 13.68 -36.70 13.76
CA TRP A 610 13.43 -38.12 13.47
C TRP A 610 12.79 -38.34 12.08
N SER A 611 11.92 -37.43 11.65
CA SER A 611 11.27 -37.48 10.33
C SER A 611 12.25 -37.36 9.16
N SER A 612 13.34 -36.61 9.30
CA SER A 612 14.34 -36.40 8.24
C SER A 612 15.23 -37.62 7.98
N LEU A 613 15.49 -38.44 9.00
CA LEU A 613 16.35 -39.63 8.91
C LEU A 613 15.57 -40.96 8.89
N ARG A 614 14.23 -40.90 8.88
CA ARG A 614 13.35 -42.07 8.95
C ARG A 614 13.67 -43.13 7.89
N GLY A 615 13.96 -42.73 6.65
CA GLY A 615 14.32 -43.66 5.58
C GLY A 615 15.64 -44.40 5.83
N VAL A 616 16.64 -43.72 6.39
CA VAL A 616 17.94 -44.31 6.70
C VAL A 616 17.80 -45.39 7.78
N PHE A 617 17.04 -45.10 8.85
CA PHE A 617 16.77 -46.07 9.91
C PHE A 617 16.00 -47.31 9.41
N PHE A 618 15.02 -47.14 8.52
CA PHE A 618 14.31 -48.28 7.94
C PHE A 618 15.22 -49.20 7.12
N ILE A 619 16.14 -48.62 6.34
CA ILE A 619 17.09 -49.39 5.54
C ILE A 619 18.04 -50.17 6.45
N THR A 620 18.61 -49.54 7.48
CA THR A 620 19.55 -50.21 8.38
C THR A 620 18.87 -51.32 9.18
N ILE A 621 17.70 -51.07 9.77
CA ILE A 621 16.93 -52.08 10.50
C ILE A 621 16.53 -53.23 9.57
N GLY A 622 16.08 -52.93 8.36
CA GLY A 622 15.74 -53.94 7.35
C GLY A 622 16.92 -54.85 6.99
N LEU A 623 18.12 -54.27 6.81
CA LEU A 623 19.34 -55.03 6.53
C LEU A 623 19.75 -55.93 7.71
N TRP A 624 19.62 -55.45 8.95
CA TRP A 624 19.89 -56.26 10.14
C TRP A 624 18.90 -57.42 10.31
N ILE A 625 17.61 -57.20 10.04
CA ILE A 625 16.59 -58.25 10.07
C ILE A 625 16.89 -59.30 8.99
N ALA A 626 17.23 -58.88 7.77
CA ALA A 626 17.58 -59.80 6.69
C ALA A 626 18.84 -60.61 7.04
N ALA A 627 19.88 -59.99 7.60
CA ALA A 627 21.09 -60.67 8.05
C ALA A 627 20.79 -61.67 9.19
N GLY A 628 19.95 -61.28 10.14
CA GLY A 628 19.49 -62.15 11.23
C GLY A 628 18.67 -63.34 10.71
N PHE A 629 17.83 -63.13 9.70
CA PHE A 629 17.09 -64.19 9.04
C PHE A 629 18.02 -65.16 8.31
N VAL A 630 18.98 -64.65 7.54
CA VAL A 630 19.99 -65.48 6.87
C VAL A 630 20.79 -66.27 7.90
N TYR A 631 21.25 -65.64 8.98
CA TYR A 631 21.97 -66.33 10.06
C TYR A 631 21.10 -67.40 10.72
N ALA A 632 19.83 -67.10 11.01
CA ALA A 632 18.90 -68.08 11.57
C ALA A 632 18.67 -69.26 10.62
N THR A 633 18.53 -69.03 9.32
CA THR A 633 18.41 -70.12 8.34
C THR A 633 19.68 -70.98 8.31
N ILE A 634 20.87 -70.38 8.29
CA ILE A 634 22.14 -71.11 8.32
C ILE A 634 22.27 -71.92 9.63
N TRP A 635 21.91 -71.32 10.76
CA TRP A 635 21.95 -71.96 12.07
C TRP A 635 20.97 -73.13 12.17
N PHE A 636 19.74 -72.97 11.66
CA PHE A 636 18.76 -74.06 11.60
C PHE A 636 19.19 -75.18 10.65
N PHE A 637 19.77 -74.86 9.48
CA PHE A 637 20.30 -75.87 8.56
C PHE A 637 21.50 -76.64 9.15
N GLN A 638 22.42 -75.95 9.82
CA GLN A 638 23.56 -76.60 10.49
C GLN A 638 23.12 -77.48 11.67
N ARG A 639 22.11 -77.03 12.43
CA ARG A 639 21.55 -77.83 13.54
C ARG A 639 20.75 -79.03 13.02
N GLY A 640 20.10 -78.91 11.87
CA GLY A 640 19.48 -80.03 11.15
C GLY A 640 20.50 -81.11 10.77
N GLN A 641 21.66 -80.72 10.21
CA GLN A 641 22.74 -81.67 9.89
C GLN A 641 23.41 -82.30 11.13
N GLN A 642 23.59 -81.55 12.22
CA GLN A 642 24.11 -82.13 13.47
C GLN A 642 23.11 -83.09 14.14
N GLY A 643 21.80 -82.81 14.02
CA GLY A 643 20.75 -83.71 14.50
C GLY A 643 20.75 -85.07 13.79
N GLU A 644 20.94 -85.09 12.47
CA GLU A 644 21.07 -86.34 11.69
C GLU A 644 22.35 -87.11 12.03
N GLN A 645 23.49 -86.43 12.23
CA GLN A 645 24.74 -87.10 12.61
C GLN A 645 24.71 -87.69 14.03
N ILE A 646 24.07 -87.00 14.99
CA ILE A 646 23.93 -87.52 16.36
C ILE A 646 22.95 -88.70 16.40
N GLN A 647 21.87 -88.69 15.60
CA GLN A 647 20.97 -89.84 15.51
C GLN A 647 21.62 -91.06 14.86
N GLN A 648 22.51 -90.88 13.86
CA GLN A 648 23.30 -91.98 13.31
C GLN A 648 24.31 -92.54 14.32
N ALA A 649 25.01 -91.69 15.07
CA ALA A 649 25.97 -92.13 16.10
C ALA A 649 25.30 -92.82 17.30
N VAL A 650 24.11 -92.36 17.71
CA VAL A 650 23.32 -93.02 18.77
C VAL A 650 22.70 -94.34 18.29
N ALA A 651 22.32 -94.44 17.00
CA ALA A 651 21.87 -95.69 16.41
C ALA A 651 23.00 -96.74 16.34
N GLU A 652 24.24 -96.34 16.00
CA GLU A 652 25.40 -97.25 16.07
C GLU A 652 25.71 -97.71 17.51
N LEU A 653 25.70 -96.79 18.49
CA LEU A 653 25.94 -97.14 19.90
C LEU A 653 24.82 -98.00 20.52
N ALA A 654 23.58 -97.85 20.08
CA ALA A 654 22.46 -98.68 20.55
C ALA A 654 22.50 -100.11 19.97
N ILE A 655 23.06 -100.30 18.78
CA ILE A 655 23.28 -101.62 18.18
C ILE A 655 24.40 -102.38 18.93
N GLU A 656 25.42 -101.67 19.41
CA GLU A 656 26.55 -102.28 20.14
C GLU A 656 26.18 -102.77 21.55
N ARG A 657 25.19 -102.15 22.20
CA ARG A 657 24.76 -102.52 23.57
C ARG A 657 23.91 -103.80 23.64
N VAL A 658 23.42 -104.32 22.52
CA VAL A 658 22.63 -105.56 22.48
C VAL A 658 23.51 -106.82 22.39
N HIS A 659 24.83 -106.69 22.18
CA HIS A 659 25.72 -107.82 21.88
C HIS A 659 26.89 -108.08 22.85
N GLY A 660 26.90 -107.58 24.08
CA GLY A 660 28.02 -107.83 25.00
C GLY A 660 27.64 -107.86 26.47
N ASP A 661 27.40 -109.07 26.98
CA ASP A 661 27.50 -109.43 28.41
C ASP A 661 28.89 -110.04 28.65
N GLY A 662 29.50 -109.75 29.80
CA GLY A 662 30.66 -110.48 30.33
C GLY A 662 32.05 -109.81 30.24
N ASP A 663 32.53 -109.36 31.41
CA ASP A 663 33.92 -109.33 31.89
C ASP A 663 35.01 -108.39 31.33
N GLU A 664 36.03 -108.28 32.18
CA GLU A 664 37.02 -107.22 32.44
C GLU A 664 37.96 -106.76 31.30
N ASN A 665 38.44 -105.52 31.47
CA ASN A 665 39.57 -104.86 30.80
C ASN A 665 39.43 -104.55 29.28
N VAL A 666 39.01 -103.32 28.98
CA VAL A 666 39.12 -102.73 27.63
C VAL A 666 40.12 -101.58 27.63
N ILE A 667 41.21 -101.78 26.89
CA ILE A 667 42.24 -100.78 26.58
C ILE A 667 41.77 -99.97 25.36
N TRP A 668 41.64 -98.65 25.52
CA TRP A 668 41.38 -97.75 24.37
C TRP A 668 42.70 -97.34 23.71
N ARG A 669 42.87 -97.69 22.44
CA ARG A 669 43.92 -97.15 21.57
C ARG A 669 43.30 -96.07 20.70
N ILE A 670 43.44 -94.80 21.09
CA ILE A 670 43.14 -93.65 20.23
C ILE A 670 44.44 -93.27 19.53
N GLY A 671 44.44 -93.36 18.20
CA GLY A 671 45.56 -92.90 17.38
C GLY A 671 45.65 -91.38 17.35
N GLY A 672 46.88 -90.86 17.43
CA GLY A 672 47.23 -89.48 17.07
C GLY A 672 47.74 -88.61 18.23
N ASP A 673 49.03 -88.75 18.53
CA ASP A 673 49.97 -87.78 19.10
C ASP A 673 49.49 -86.78 20.17
N SER A 674 49.59 -87.17 21.45
CA SER A 674 50.24 -86.40 22.53
C SER A 674 50.10 -87.10 23.89
N HIS A 675 51.23 -87.31 24.58
CA HIS A 675 51.28 -87.91 25.91
C HIS A 675 50.86 -86.89 26.98
N LEU A 676 49.85 -87.20 27.80
CA LEU A 676 49.60 -86.49 29.05
C LEU A 676 49.38 -87.50 30.20
N LEU A 677 50.38 -87.57 31.08
CA LEU A 677 50.38 -88.36 32.32
C LEU A 677 49.71 -87.54 33.43
N ILE A 678 48.59 -88.00 33.97
CA ILE A 678 48.05 -87.46 35.24
C ILE A 678 48.09 -88.58 36.28
N ARG A 679 48.91 -88.36 37.31
CA ARG A 679 49.09 -89.22 38.49
C ARG A 679 48.15 -88.72 39.57
N LEU A 680 47.18 -89.53 39.99
CA LEU A 680 46.28 -89.23 41.11
C LEU A 680 46.98 -89.52 42.45
N HIS A 681 46.89 -88.58 43.39
CA HIS A 681 47.11 -88.81 44.81
C HIS A 681 45.81 -88.51 45.57
N SER A 682 45.42 -89.48 46.38
CA SER A 682 44.22 -89.50 47.20
C SER A 682 44.49 -88.91 48.58
N HIS A 683 43.72 -87.89 48.96
CA HIS A 683 43.33 -87.66 50.37
C HIS A 683 41.90 -87.09 50.42
N LEU A 684 41.07 -87.75 51.22
CA LEU A 684 39.69 -87.44 51.69
C LEU A 684 39.77 -87.33 53.23
N PRO A 685 38.76 -86.88 54.03
CA PRO A 685 37.42 -86.29 53.80
C PRO A 685 37.14 -85.06 54.78
N PRO A 686 35.90 -84.57 55.14
CA PRO A 686 34.54 -85.00 54.80
C PRO A 686 33.45 -83.93 54.44
N LEU A 687 32.37 -84.44 53.84
CA LEU A 687 30.96 -83.95 53.68
C LEU A 687 30.17 -83.99 55.02
N PRO A 688 28.83 -83.71 55.17
CA PRO A 688 27.69 -83.56 54.19
C PRO A 688 26.70 -82.36 54.46
N LEU A 689 25.98 -81.78 53.46
CA LEU A 689 24.58 -82.01 52.94
C LEU A 689 23.38 -81.79 53.92
N PRO A 690 22.12 -81.61 53.44
CA PRO A 690 21.51 -80.72 52.42
C PRO A 690 20.24 -80.01 53.05
N PRO A 691 19.12 -79.57 52.40
CA PRO A 691 18.30 -80.21 51.35
C PRO A 691 17.74 -79.29 50.24
N SER A 692 17.11 -79.92 49.26
CA SER A 692 16.21 -79.37 48.23
C SER A 692 14.75 -79.72 48.54
N ALA A 693 13.78 -78.85 48.21
CA ALA A 693 12.60 -79.20 47.39
C ALA A 693 11.57 -78.03 47.25
N GLN A 694 11.16 -77.80 46.00
CA GLN A 694 9.83 -77.35 45.48
C GLN A 694 9.32 -75.93 45.87
N GLU A 695 8.58 -75.17 45.05
CA GLU A 695 7.74 -75.44 43.87
C GLU A 695 7.45 -74.14 43.07
N ALA A 696 6.80 -74.27 41.91
CA ALA A 696 6.61 -73.28 40.85
C ALA A 696 5.35 -72.38 40.98
N ARG A 697 5.38 -71.16 40.40
CA ARG A 697 4.50 -70.66 39.29
C ARG A 697 4.40 -69.12 39.18
N SER A 698 4.59 -68.65 37.93
CA SER A 698 3.95 -67.54 37.18
C SER A 698 3.49 -66.22 37.85
N GLY A 699 4.04 -65.11 37.35
CA GLY A 699 3.31 -64.16 36.47
C GLY A 699 2.59 -62.94 37.07
N SER A 700 2.63 -61.83 36.30
CA SER A 700 1.78 -60.61 36.32
C SER A 700 2.13 -59.51 37.36
N GLU A 701 2.64 -58.33 37.00
CA GLU A 701 2.02 -57.14 36.34
C GLU A 701 1.33 -56.14 37.30
N ALA A 702 1.56 -54.85 37.00
CA ALA A 702 0.89 -53.60 37.42
C ALA A 702 1.02 -53.13 38.89
N GLU A 703 1.49 -51.91 39.22
CA GLU A 703 1.08 -50.52 38.90
C GLU A 703 0.18 -49.91 40.00
N SER A 704 0.35 -48.59 40.21
CA SER A 704 -0.47 -47.64 41.00
C SER A 704 -0.19 -47.55 42.50
N ALA A 705 -0.38 -46.43 43.21
CA ALA A 705 -0.42 -45.00 42.93
C ALA A 705 -0.66 -44.32 44.31
N ILE A 706 0.10 -43.25 44.61
CA ILE A 706 -0.30 -41.96 45.22
C ILE A 706 -1.24 -41.98 46.47
N ILE A 707 -0.89 -41.19 47.51
CA ILE A 707 -1.64 -40.02 48.05
C ILE A 707 -1.24 -39.66 49.51
N SER A 708 -0.93 -38.36 49.69
CA SER A 708 -1.14 -37.47 50.87
C SER A 708 -0.50 -37.84 52.21
N GLY A 709 0.05 -36.93 53.03
CA GLY A 709 -0.03 -35.47 53.10
C GLY A 709 -0.14 -35.06 54.58
N ASP A 710 0.16 -33.79 54.82
CA ASP A 710 -0.08 -32.98 56.02
C ASP A 710 0.97 -32.83 57.14
N SER A 711 0.92 -31.58 57.59
CA SER A 711 1.76 -30.68 58.38
C SER A 711 1.70 -30.86 59.89
N ALA A 712 2.68 -30.27 60.62
CA ALA A 712 2.45 -29.20 61.64
C ALA A 712 3.70 -28.90 62.51
N LEU A 713 3.86 -27.60 62.84
CA LEU A 713 4.43 -26.98 64.08
C LEU A 713 5.95 -27.19 64.36
N GLU A 714 6.75 -26.31 64.99
CA GLU A 714 6.58 -25.07 65.78
C GLU A 714 7.95 -24.37 65.98
N GLU A 715 7.92 -23.10 66.43
CA GLU A 715 8.96 -22.30 67.14
C GLU A 715 10.35 -22.09 66.46
N GLY A 716 10.99 -20.93 66.48
CA GLY A 716 10.88 -19.73 67.29
C GLY A 716 12.30 -19.20 67.59
N ARG A 717 12.45 -17.86 67.60
CA ARG A 717 13.46 -17.04 68.29
C ARG A 717 14.50 -16.28 67.43
N ALA A 718 14.45 -14.97 67.69
CA ALA A 718 15.18 -13.85 67.12
C ALA A 718 16.66 -13.75 67.54
N ARG A 719 17.45 -12.93 66.81
CA ARG A 719 18.09 -11.71 67.33
C ARG A 719 18.96 -10.96 66.30
N THR A 720 18.74 -9.63 66.26
CA THR A 720 19.69 -8.50 66.10
C THR A 720 20.59 -8.46 64.85
N SER A 721 20.94 -7.32 64.24
CA SER A 721 20.65 -5.89 64.30
C SER A 721 21.76 -5.27 63.42
N GLY A 722 21.53 -4.20 62.66
CA GLY A 722 22.66 -3.45 62.10
C GLY A 722 22.29 -2.68 60.86
N ASP A 723 22.27 -1.36 61.01
CA ASP A 723 21.56 -0.36 60.24
C ASP A 723 22.47 0.39 59.23
N SER A 724 21.83 1.20 58.37
CA SER A 724 22.32 2.38 57.64
C SER A 724 23.31 2.18 56.46
N SER A 725 23.09 2.62 55.20
CA SER A 725 22.63 3.90 54.60
C SER A 725 23.64 5.05 54.86
N LEU A 726 24.31 5.70 53.89
CA LEU A 726 23.80 6.63 52.86
C LEU A 726 24.99 7.23 52.05
N GLU A 727 24.68 7.66 50.81
CA GLU A 727 25.13 8.91 50.11
C GLU A 727 26.63 9.14 49.78
N GLU A 728 27.07 9.90 48.76
CA GLU A 728 26.46 10.73 47.70
C GLU A 728 27.55 11.03 46.62
N ARG A 729 27.13 11.03 45.34
CA ARG A 729 27.28 12.07 44.28
C ARG A 729 28.61 12.62 43.71
N ARG A 730 28.43 13.01 42.42
CA ARG A 730 29.13 13.98 41.50
C ARG A 730 30.41 13.49 40.82
N ASP A 731 30.75 13.82 39.57
CA ASP A 731 30.12 14.53 38.45
C ASP A 731 31.01 14.30 37.19
N GLY A 732 30.40 14.27 36.00
CA GLY A 732 30.83 15.01 34.80
C GLY A 732 31.98 14.50 33.89
N GLY A 733 31.68 14.38 32.58
CA GLY A 733 32.64 14.67 31.49
C GLY A 733 32.70 13.70 30.30
N GLU A 734 31.96 14.00 29.22
CA GLU A 734 32.14 13.50 27.83
C GLU A 734 33.44 14.03 27.15
N PRO A 735 33.76 13.75 25.86
CA PRO A 735 33.81 12.49 25.09
C PRO A 735 35.17 12.33 24.35
N MET A 736 35.46 11.17 23.73
CA MET A 736 36.60 11.07 22.78
C MET A 736 36.22 10.34 21.47
N THR A 737 36.53 11.00 20.37
CA THR A 737 36.58 10.55 18.98
C THR A 737 37.83 9.70 18.67
N PRO A 738 37.86 8.96 17.55
CA PRO A 738 38.87 7.92 17.28
C PRO A 738 40.08 8.44 16.48
N PRO A 739 41.22 7.72 16.43
CA PRO A 739 42.31 8.04 15.53
C PRO A 739 42.26 7.23 14.23
N ALA A 740 42.59 7.91 13.14
CA ALA A 740 42.90 7.38 11.82
C ALA A 740 44.43 7.38 11.58
N GLY A 741 44.92 6.47 10.72
CA GLY A 741 46.22 6.60 10.03
C GLY A 741 47.10 5.34 9.97
N GLU A 742 46.85 4.48 8.97
CA GLU A 742 47.75 3.99 7.87
C GLU A 742 49.28 3.78 8.07
N PRO A 743 50.06 3.08 7.17
CA PRO A 743 49.74 2.60 5.80
C PRO A 743 50.32 1.22 5.33
N ASN A 744 49.93 0.83 4.09
CA ASN A 744 50.58 -0.04 3.08
C ASN A 744 50.66 -1.58 3.30
N GLY A 745 50.32 -2.46 2.35
CA GLY A 745 49.88 -2.31 0.96
C GLY A 745 49.78 -3.67 0.22
N ALA A 746 49.03 -3.65 -0.89
CA ALA A 746 48.98 -4.59 -2.03
C ALA A 746 48.29 -5.97 -1.82
N LEU A 747 47.55 -6.59 -2.76
CA LEU A 747 47.46 -6.44 -4.22
C LEU A 747 46.18 -7.14 -4.75
N SER A 748 45.58 -6.56 -5.81
CA SER A 748 44.75 -7.15 -6.89
C SER A 748 43.43 -7.90 -6.63
N LEU A 749 42.33 -7.35 -7.17
CA LEU A 749 41.40 -8.11 -8.04
C LEU A 749 40.65 -7.14 -9.00
N LEU A 750 40.65 -7.54 -10.28
CA LEU A 750 40.13 -6.85 -11.44
C LEU A 750 38.60 -6.69 -11.42
N HIS A 751 38.10 -5.50 -11.75
CA HIS A 751 36.72 -5.28 -12.17
C HIS A 751 36.71 -4.58 -13.53
N VAL A 752 35.93 -5.15 -14.45
CA VAL A 752 35.78 -4.72 -15.84
C VAL A 752 34.58 -3.80 -15.91
N ASP A 753 34.82 -2.53 -16.23
CA ASP A 753 33.81 -1.58 -16.68
C ASP A 753 33.69 -1.67 -18.20
N SER A 754 32.45 -1.76 -18.71
CA SER A 754 32.14 -1.31 -20.07
C SER A 754 30.94 -0.38 -20.02
N GLN A 755 31.22 0.91 -20.15
CA GLN A 755 30.25 1.88 -20.66
C GLN A 755 29.93 1.55 -22.12
N ASN A 756 28.67 1.68 -22.51
CA ASN A 756 28.35 2.30 -23.79
C ASN A 756 27.00 3.02 -23.72
N GLN A 757 27.02 4.19 -24.33
CA GLN A 757 26.08 5.30 -24.29
C GLN A 757 25.70 5.59 -25.74
N GLU A 758 24.41 5.61 -26.09
CA GLU A 758 23.82 6.18 -27.32
C GLU A 758 22.30 6.29 -27.04
N ILE A 759 21.70 7.45 -26.78
CA ILE A 759 21.33 8.61 -27.63
C ILE A 759 20.53 8.24 -28.89
N GLY A 760 19.31 8.79 -29.00
CA GLY A 760 18.68 9.04 -30.30
C GLY A 760 17.16 8.93 -30.29
N GLY A 761 16.45 10.04 -30.07
CA GLY A 761 15.00 10.11 -30.24
C GLY A 761 14.57 10.11 -31.70
N LEU A 762 13.27 9.91 -31.94
CA LEU A 762 12.60 10.35 -33.17
C LEU A 762 11.11 10.56 -32.91
N ARG A 763 10.67 11.74 -33.35
CA ARG A 763 9.35 12.34 -33.29
C ARG A 763 8.91 12.42 -34.76
N GLU A 764 7.77 11.80 -35.12
CA GLU A 764 6.90 12.19 -36.25
C GLU A 764 5.74 11.19 -36.42
N ARG A 765 4.53 11.57 -35.97
CA ARG A 765 3.33 11.81 -36.79
C ARG A 765 2.18 12.28 -35.90
#